data_AF-A0A8J3DPP6-F1
#
_entry.id   AF-A0A8J3DPP6-F1
#
_cell.length_a   1.000
_cell.length_b   1.000
_cell.length_c   1.000
_cell.angle_alpha   90.00
_cell.angle_beta   90.00
_cell.angle_gamma   90.00
#
_symmetry.space_group_name_H-M   'P 1'
#
loop_
_entity.id
_entity.type
_entity.pdbx_description
1 polymer ?
#
loop_
_entity_poly.entity_id
_entity_poly.type
_entity_poly.pdbx_seq_one_letter_code
_entity_poly.pdbx_strand_id
1 'polypeptide(L)'
;MANTRARGRTLVALKATTAGAMLLAFGAGALAQEAPKGDTIRLLNLNIWNKFEKDPTPMAGFIVDGNYDAIMFQEAKDSYMTRIPEILRDAGRGTYLGRRDGSAAILTRLPGTIDHFQAQGFDSQGKNVPFATIDASGSRPQTTIGSIHMDYSDGSAKRLLEAKALNAWAKQVAAPLIVSGDFNAGDVSERGLHRVVQQLRTMKSADGNSLYASLSNQYLDAGNRAQSLRVIQDAFPGQDINKLTWKQWANALEGAYNQGKDIGLTPETYPVASNTPVTMNVLKKQFMLLQTDSQREPFSPHTLNDGSVTWPSKGEDATGSVWPSWDRVKIDHFLASRPFGKWYVIADDPADKSLGTLRDLYSNEDPARPVSDHDAVAHEFRWIGPKLETYASGATAKTRLVWGEGAYDFNGRNKEFFLTRNNMRKDVYLGQIADENGNPILADLTLDEKKTLLDCAGTDARFAKAVQDYCIDDHSFIGETLVTDGGTLIVDEDAALGGVDADLRLANGRLRVVGTTMTSLDREVKLDAAGIIDVADAGNDVSVSQAISGQGSLTKRGAGALTLDAANSYLGGTMVEAGTLRAGVAGALSNSMHYAVNGGQLDLNGFDLTAASLSGLGGTVALGDASLTLDQSINTRFDGSIEGAGSLTKSGAGWLTLNGVNTYTGGTTVQNGGLIVGDANHAGASIVGNVAVSNGAILAGSGTLGGLTVASGASVAPGNSIGTLNVAGDLTLQAGSTYQVEIDPSGAGDRISAAGFAQIDGANVFVQKAPGTYTPGRSYEILTAAGGVDGRFAALNQNLPFIDLGFTYDPTRVTLDVQRNDVAFPTVGETANQRAVATAVEALGGGNSLYDAVVWQDGEEAARASFDALSGEIHASTKTALINDSASLRNAANERIRAAFAGSGSVDMPVMSYADGAQAVQPAGPSGPALWTQAFGVWSTTKSTSETAELEQSTGGFFTGFDGALSETWRLGLMAGYSRSSFDVDALRSSADSDNYHLGVYGGGEWNKTAFRAGIGYSWHSVETSRSVAFPGFSDRLLGDYDAGTFQAFGELSHRFDVGQAALEPFANLAYVSLNTDGFSERGGAAALSIGEDSMDTTLTTLGLRASAPFNLGSVVAQARGLIGWQHAYGDTTPNTNVAFAGGGAFDVTGAAVAEDTALVEAGIDFTLSENATLGVQYGGQFGSDFTQNAVKARFSLNF
;
A
#
# COMPACT_ATOMS: atom_id res chain seq x y z
N MET A 1 31.77 -8.58 -17.91
CA MET A 1 32.60 -9.45 -17.04
C MET A 1 32.96 -8.61 -15.81
N ALA A 2 32.13 -8.52 -14.77
CA ALA A 2 31.79 -9.51 -13.75
C ALA A 2 32.99 -9.96 -12.91
N ASN A 3 33.11 -9.50 -11.66
CA ASN A 3 32.81 -10.35 -10.51
C ASN A 3 32.97 -9.62 -9.16
N THR A 4 31.82 -9.24 -8.60
CA THR A 4 31.52 -9.08 -7.18
C THR A 4 31.62 -10.44 -6.45
N ARG A 5 32.28 -10.49 -5.29
CA ARG A 5 32.34 -11.68 -4.42
C ARG A 5 31.25 -11.63 -3.36
N ALA A 6 30.18 -12.39 -3.54
CA ALA A 6 29.25 -12.78 -2.48
C ALA A 6 29.54 -14.23 -2.04
N ARG A 7 29.70 -14.46 -0.73
CA ARG A 7 29.88 -15.78 -0.12
C ARG A 7 28.53 -16.36 0.30
N GLY A 8 28.03 -17.36 -0.44
CA GLY A 8 26.93 -18.24 -0.03
C GLY A 8 27.45 -19.67 0.15
N ARG A 9 27.24 -20.25 1.33
CA ARG A 9 27.44 -21.68 1.64
C ARG A 9 26.06 -22.33 1.74
N THR A 10 25.80 -23.34 0.92
CA THR A 10 24.62 -24.21 0.98
C THR A 10 25.10 -25.64 1.28
N LEU A 11 24.51 -26.29 2.28
CA LEU A 11 24.67 -27.71 2.57
C LEU A 11 23.27 -28.30 2.80
N VAL A 12 23.07 -29.49 2.24
CA VAL A 12 21.80 -30.17 1.99
C VAL A 12 21.43 -31.14 3.11
N ALA A 13 20.11 -31.25 3.33
CA ALA A 13 19.31 -32.35 3.89
C ALA A 13 19.41 -32.71 5.39
N LEU A 14 18.24 -32.76 6.05
CA LEU A 14 17.59 -34.03 6.42
C LEU A 14 16.11 -33.79 6.82
N LYS A 15 15.20 -34.54 6.20
CA LYS A 15 13.80 -34.71 6.64
C LYS A 15 13.74 -35.85 7.66
N ALA A 16 12.98 -35.68 8.74
CA ALA A 16 12.49 -36.76 9.58
C ALA A 16 10.99 -36.55 9.88
N THR A 17 10.19 -37.49 9.40
CA THR A 17 8.76 -37.72 9.65
C THR A 17 8.54 -38.49 10.95
N THR A 18 7.39 -38.26 11.60
CA THR A 18 6.46 -39.24 12.25
C THR A 18 5.45 -38.44 13.07
N ALA A 19 4.18 -38.78 13.29
CA ALA A 19 3.27 -39.83 12.86
C ALA A 19 1.89 -39.50 13.50
N GLY A 20 0.82 -40.13 13.03
CA GLY A 20 -0.46 -40.19 13.75
C GLY A 20 -1.65 -40.30 12.82
N ALA A 21 -1.90 -41.51 12.28
CA ALA A 21 -3.09 -42.32 12.56
C ALA A 21 -4.28 -41.94 11.63
N MET A 22 -5.11 -42.82 11.07
CA MET A 22 -5.47 -44.18 11.44
C MET A 22 -6.34 -44.79 10.30
N LEU A 23 -6.41 -46.13 10.30
CA LEU A 23 -7.55 -46.98 9.88
C LEU A 23 -7.80 -47.33 8.40
N LEU A 24 -7.49 -48.61 8.13
CA LEU A 24 -8.06 -49.52 7.14
C LEU A 24 -9.60 -49.57 7.20
N ALA A 25 -10.25 -49.61 6.03
CA ALA A 25 -11.37 -50.53 5.77
C ALA A 25 -11.68 -50.56 4.27
N PHE A 26 -11.51 -51.73 3.65
CA PHE A 26 -12.04 -52.06 2.34
C PHE A 26 -13.54 -52.38 2.46
N GLY A 27 -14.34 -51.76 1.58
CA GLY A 27 -15.32 -52.46 0.74
C GLY A 27 -16.53 -53.12 1.41
N ALA A 28 -17.61 -52.35 1.55
CA ALA A 28 -18.94 -52.81 1.20
C ALA A 28 -19.62 -51.64 0.46
N GLY A 29 -19.94 -51.83 -0.82
CA GLY A 29 -20.56 -50.80 -1.65
C GLY A 29 -21.97 -50.48 -1.15
N ALA A 30 -22.12 -49.39 -0.43
CA ALA A 30 -23.36 -48.64 -0.39
C ALA A 30 -23.37 -47.74 -1.64
N LEU A 31 -24.43 -47.78 -2.43
CA LEU A 31 -24.66 -46.84 -3.52
C LEU A 31 -24.48 -45.42 -2.96
N ALA A 32 -23.51 -44.65 -3.50
CA ALA A 32 -23.29 -43.27 -3.09
C ALA A 32 -24.54 -42.46 -3.44
N GLN A 33 -25.18 -41.87 -2.43
CA GLN A 33 -26.34 -41.02 -2.60
C GLN A 33 -25.95 -39.78 -3.43
N GLU A 34 -26.67 -39.52 -4.51
CA GLU A 34 -26.46 -38.34 -5.33
C GLU A 34 -26.89 -37.08 -4.57
N ALA A 35 -25.97 -36.13 -4.37
CA ALA A 35 -26.24 -34.91 -3.63
C ALA A 35 -27.07 -33.91 -4.49
N PRO A 36 -28.05 -33.20 -3.90
CA PRO A 36 -28.80 -32.16 -4.61
C PRO A 36 -27.89 -31.06 -5.16
N LYS A 37 -28.27 -30.43 -6.28
CA LYS A 37 -27.57 -29.24 -6.82
C LYS A 37 -27.83 -28.05 -5.89
N GLY A 38 -26.77 -27.48 -5.31
CA GLY A 38 -26.88 -26.55 -4.18
C GLY A 38 -27.77 -25.30 -4.38
N ASP A 39 -27.86 -24.74 -5.58
CA ASP A 39 -28.57 -23.48 -5.85
C ASP A 39 -29.96 -23.63 -6.51
N THR A 40 -30.36 -24.85 -6.89
CA THR A 40 -31.63 -25.11 -7.55
C THR A 40 -32.49 -26.11 -6.81
N ILE A 41 -33.79 -26.10 -7.09
CA ILE A 41 -34.73 -27.14 -6.64
C ILE A 41 -35.46 -27.69 -7.85
N ARG A 42 -35.34 -28.99 -8.08
CA ARG A 42 -36.08 -29.68 -9.13
C ARG A 42 -37.39 -30.21 -8.58
N LEU A 43 -38.51 -29.70 -9.09
CA LEU A 43 -39.84 -29.99 -8.57
C LEU A 43 -40.68 -30.72 -9.60
N LEU A 44 -41.40 -31.76 -9.17
CA LEU A 44 -42.36 -32.51 -9.98
C LEU A 44 -43.76 -32.36 -9.40
N ASN A 45 -44.72 -31.97 -10.22
CA ASN A 45 -46.14 -32.01 -9.92
C ASN A 45 -46.80 -33.23 -10.58
N LEU A 46 -47.54 -34.01 -9.81
CA LEU A 46 -48.30 -35.16 -10.25
C LEU A 46 -49.78 -35.03 -9.86
N ASN A 47 -50.64 -34.85 -10.85
CA ASN A 47 -52.07 -35.07 -10.67
C ASN A 47 -52.44 -36.44 -11.23
N ILE A 48 -52.83 -37.37 -10.35
CA ILE A 48 -52.80 -38.81 -10.67
C ILE A 48 -54.16 -39.41 -11.08
N TRP A 49 -55.13 -38.57 -11.42
CA TRP A 49 -56.52 -38.93 -11.78
C TRP A 49 -56.67 -40.27 -12.51
N ASN A 50 -57.21 -41.32 -11.85
CA ASN A 50 -57.58 -42.70 -12.28
C ASN A 50 -56.73 -43.45 -13.35
N LYS A 51 -55.69 -42.84 -13.93
CA LYS A 51 -54.84 -43.31 -15.03
C LYS A 51 -53.55 -43.92 -14.50
N PHE A 52 -53.14 -43.54 -13.29
CA PHE A 52 -52.07 -44.21 -12.57
C PHE A 52 -52.71 -45.22 -11.63
N GLU A 53 -52.42 -46.51 -11.82
CA GLU A 53 -52.96 -47.60 -11.01
C GLU A 53 -52.66 -47.41 -9.52
N LYS A 54 -53.20 -48.30 -8.67
CA LYS A 54 -52.82 -48.37 -7.24
C LYS A 54 -51.31 -48.55 -7.02
N ASP A 55 -50.52 -48.83 -8.04
CA ASP A 55 -49.07 -49.06 -8.01
C ASP A 55 -48.29 -48.02 -8.87
N PRO A 56 -47.35 -47.25 -8.28
CA PRO A 56 -46.52 -46.29 -9.01
C PRO A 56 -45.32 -46.91 -9.75
N THR A 57 -45.13 -48.23 -9.69
CA THR A 57 -44.00 -48.94 -10.34
C THR A 57 -43.83 -48.64 -11.84
N PRO A 58 -44.88 -48.48 -12.68
CA PRO A 58 -44.72 -48.12 -14.08
C PRO A 58 -44.05 -46.75 -14.31
N MET A 59 -44.12 -45.83 -13.34
CA MET A 59 -43.47 -44.52 -13.39
C MET A 59 -42.02 -44.55 -12.90
N ALA A 60 -41.52 -45.69 -12.43
CA ALA A 60 -40.23 -45.80 -11.74
C ALA A 60 -39.07 -45.25 -12.59
N GLY A 61 -38.98 -45.62 -13.87
CA GLY A 61 -37.90 -45.14 -14.75
C GLY A 61 -37.87 -43.62 -14.84
N PHE A 62 -39.03 -43.01 -15.05
CA PHE A 62 -39.15 -41.56 -15.15
C PHE A 62 -38.80 -40.82 -13.86
N ILE A 63 -39.33 -41.28 -12.72
CA ILE A 63 -39.10 -40.61 -11.43
C ILE A 63 -37.63 -40.80 -10.99
N VAL A 64 -37.02 -41.95 -11.31
CA VAL A 64 -35.60 -42.24 -11.05
C VAL A 64 -34.68 -41.42 -11.96
N ASP A 65 -34.99 -41.31 -13.25
CA ASP A 65 -34.18 -40.57 -14.23
C ASP A 65 -34.31 -39.06 -14.02
N GLY A 66 -35.50 -38.57 -13.68
CA GLY A 66 -35.75 -37.17 -13.41
C GLY A 66 -35.14 -36.64 -12.11
N ASN A 67 -34.84 -37.52 -11.14
CA ASN A 67 -34.07 -37.17 -9.93
C ASN A 67 -34.59 -35.93 -9.17
N TYR A 68 -35.92 -35.85 -8.98
CA TYR A 68 -36.60 -34.70 -8.42
C TYR A 68 -36.32 -34.50 -6.92
N ASP A 69 -36.15 -33.26 -6.48
CA ASP A 69 -35.89 -32.94 -5.08
C ASP A 69 -37.14 -32.98 -4.22
N ALA A 70 -38.26 -32.52 -4.77
CA ALA A 70 -39.59 -32.70 -4.19
C ALA A 70 -40.63 -33.07 -5.24
N ILE A 71 -41.57 -33.92 -4.83
CA ILE A 71 -42.67 -34.43 -5.64
C ILE A 71 -43.97 -34.09 -4.93
N MET A 72 -44.83 -33.31 -5.59
CA MET A 72 -46.13 -32.89 -5.08
C MET A 72 -47.22 -33.67 -5.79
N PHE A 73 -48.23 -34.08 -5.04
CA PHE A 73 -49.31 -34.91 -5.53
C PHE A 73 -50.65 -34.23 -5.31
N GLN A 74 -51.52 -34.32 -6.31
CA GLN A 74 -52.97 -34.16 -6.21
C GLN A 74 -53.64 -35.52 -6.46
N GLU A 75 -54.70 -35.83 -5.72
CA GLU A 75 -55.33 -37.17 -5.66
C GLU A 75 -54.48 -38.33 -5.11
N ALA A 76 -53.45 -38.04 -4.31
CA ALA A 76 -52.49 -38.98 -3.73
C ALA A 76 -53.14 -40.23 -3.10
N LYS A 77 -52.58 -41.41 -3.38
CA LYS A 77 -52.93 -42.70 -2.76
C LYS A 77 -51.92 -43.09 -1.68
N ASP A 78 -52.36 -43.87 -0.68
CA ASP A 78 -51.49 -44.32 0.41
C ASP A 78 -50.28 -45.13 -0.07
N SER A 79 -50.46 -45.94 -1.11
CA SER A 79 -49.38 -46.73 -1.71
C SER A 79 -48.24 -45.88 -2.28
N TYR A 80 -48.48 -44.62 -2.63
CA TYR A 80 -47.48 -43.78 -3.26
C TYR A 80 -46.53 -43.22 -2.22
N MET A 81 -47.04 -42.96 -1.01
CA MET A 81 -46.27 -42.46 0.13
C MET A 81 -45.25 -43.48 0.65
N THR A 82 -45.42 -44.77 0.34
CA THR A 82 -44.49 -45.83 0.72
C THR A 82 -43.67 -46.31 -0.47
N ARG A 83 -44.32 -46.59 -1.61
CA ARG A 83 -43.68 -47.23 -2.76
C ARG A 83 -42.75 -46.32 -3.56
N ILE A 84 -43.08 -45.03 -3.70
CA ILE A 84 -42.19 -44.08 -4.41
C ILE A 84 -40.89 -43.84 -3.63
N PRO A 85 -40.91 -43.59 -2.30
CA PRO A 85 -39.68 -43.53 -1.51
C PRO A 85 -38.85 -44.82 -1.57
N GLU A 86 -39.48 -46.00 -1.58
CA GLU A 86 -38.77 -47.28 -1.77
C GLU A 86 -38.05 -47.34 -3.12
N ILE A 87 -38.77 -47.07 -4.23
CA ILE A 87 -38.20 -47.07 -5.59
C ILE A 87 -37.01 -46.12 -5.68
N LEU A 88 -37.14 -44.91 -5.13
CA LEU A 88 -36.09 -43.89 -5.18
C LEU A 88 -34.88 -44.26 -4.29
N ARG A 89 -35.12 -44.79 -3.09
CA ARG A 89 -34.06 -45.27 -2.20
C ARG A 89 -33.31 -46.44 -2.83
N ASP A 90 -34.03 -47.42 -3.38
CA ASP A 90 -33.45 -48.61 -4.00
C ASP A 90 -32.66 -48.26 -5.27
N ALA A 91 -33.04 -47.18 -5.97
CA ALA A 91 -32.29 -46.60 -7.08
C ALA A 91 -31.15 -45.64 -6.67
N GLY A 92 -30.88 -45.47 -5.36
CA GLY A 92 -29.79 -44.62 -4.86
C GLY A 92 -30.05 -43.10 -4.92
N ARG A 93 -31.30 -42.66 -5.10
CA ARG A 93 -31.68 -41.23 -5.18
C ARG A 93 -31.91 -40.55 -3.83
N GLY A 94 -31.74 -41.29 -2.74
CA GLY A 94 -31.85 -40.80 -1.37
C GLY A 94 -33.14 -41.20 -0.65
N THR A 95 -33.25 -40.81 0.61
CA THR A 95 -34.42 -41.07 1.45
C THR A 95 -35.40 -39.91 1.32
N TYR A 96 -36.63 -40.21 0.89
CA TYR A 96 -37.71 -39.23 0.81
C TYR A 96 -38.59 -39.35 2.06
N LEU A 97 -38.83 -38.20 2.70
CA LEU A 97 -39.85 -38.05 3.72
C LEU A 97 -41.06 -37.37 3.10
N GLY A 98 -42.24 -37.62 3.64
CA GLY A 98 -43.43 -37.00 3.09
C GLY A 98 -44.64 -37.05 3.99
N ARG A 99 -45.62 -36.24 3.60
CA ARG A 99 -46.88 -36.09 4.30
C ARG A 99 -48.01 -36.06 3.28
N ARG A 100 -49.13 -36.67 3.66
CA ARG A 100 -50.38 -36.68 2.91
C ARG A 100 -51.48 -36.17 3.83
N ASP A 101 -52.24 -35.18 3.34
CA ASP A 101 -53.42 -34.67 4.03
C ASP A 101 -54.59 -34.68 3.04
N GLY A 102 -55.51 -35.62 3.22
CA GLY A 102 -56.58 -35.87 2.25
C GLY A 102 -56.01 -36.36 0.91
N SER A 103 -56.35 -35.67 -0.18
CA SER A 103 -55.92 -35.99 -1.54
C SER A 103 -54.60 -35.29 -1.94
N ALA A 104 -54.10 -34.33 -1.18
CA ALA A 104 -52.82 -33.70 -1.45
C ALA A 104 -51.69 -34.41 -0.70
N ALA A 105 -50.51 -34.49 -1.30
CA ALA A 105 -49.30 -34.97 -0.63
C ALA A 105 -48.03 -34.30 -1.14
N ILE A 106 -46.96 -34.39 -0.35
CA ILE A 106 -45.61 -34.01 -0.74
C ILE A 106 -44.60 -35.07 -0.28
N LEU A 107 -43.64 -35.40 -1.14
CA LEU A 107 -42.44 -36.15 -0.84
C LEU A 107 -41.23 -35.25 -1.10
N THR A 108 -40.23 -35.23 -0.22
CA THR A 108 -38.98 -34.50 -0.44
C THR A 108 -37.80 -35.27 0.13
N ARG A 109 -36.65 -35.18 -0.54
CA ARG A 109 -35.36 -35.70 -0.04
C ARG A 109 -34.50 -34.62 0.60
N LEU A 110 -34.90 -33.35 0.49
CA LEU A 110 -34.10 -32.23 0.98
C LEU A 110 -34.24 -32.07 2.51
N PRO A 111 -33.17 -31.69 3.23
CA PRO A 111 -33.23 -31.38 4.65
C PRO A 111 -34.25 -30.28 4.96
N GLY A 112 -34.95 -30.42 6.08
CA GLY A 112 -35.96 -29.45 6.52
C GLY A 112 -37.05 -30.08 7.38
N THR A 113 -38.20 -29.40 7.45
CA THR A 113 -39.37 -29.82 8.22
C THR A 113 -40.58 -30.05 7.32
N ILE A 114 -41.38 -31.07 7.59
CA ILE A 114 -42.63 -31.34 6.88
C ILE A 114 -43.80 -31.05 7.82
N ASP A 115 -44.74 -30.24 7.36
CA ASP A 115 -45.95 -29.88 8.10
C ASP A 115 -47.14 -29.71 7.12
N HIS A 116 -48.23 -29.13 7.60
CA HIS A 116 -49.43 -28.89 6.83
C HIS A 116 -50.09 -27.58 7.24
N PHE A 117 -50.70 -26.91 6.28
CA PHE A 117 -51.62 -25.82 6.52
C PHE A 117 -53.04 -26.32 6.33
N GLN A 118 -53.93 -25.99 7.29
CA GLN A 118 -55.35 -26.29 7.19
C GLN A 118 -56.18 -25.01 7.30
N ALA A 119 -56.83 -24.64 6.20
CA ALA A 119 -57.76 -23.53 6.15
C ALA A 119 -59.00 -23.80 7.00
N GLN A 120 -59.45 -22.77 7.73
CA GLN A 120 -60.58 -22.85 8.65
C GLN A 120 -61.86 -22.29 8.01
N GLY A 121 -63.03 -22.80 8.41
CA GLY A 121 -64.33 -22.20 8.09
C GLY A 121 -65.02 -22.71 6.82
N PHE A 122 -64.49 -23.75 6.14
CA PHE A 122 -65.16 -24.39 5.00
C PHE A 122 -64.72 -25.86 4.82
N ASP A 123 -65.54 -26.67 4.14
CA ASP A 123 -65.28 -28.09 3.92
C ASP A 123 -65.14 -28.42 2.42
N SER A 124 -63.90 -28.62 2.00
CA SER A 124 -63.43 -28.67 0.60
C SER A 124 -62.09 -29.39 0.53
N GLN A 125 -61.69 -29.94 -0.63
CA GLN A 125 -60.42 -30.67 -0.73
C GLN A 125 -59.21 -29.73 -0.60
N GLY A 126 -59.28 -28.52 -1.16
CA GLY A 126 -58.20 -27.53 -1.15
C GLY A 126 -58.00 -26.83 0.20
N LYS A 127 -58.71 -27.27 1.26
CA LYS A 127 -58.48 -26.75 2.62
C LYS A 127 -57.20 -27.25 3.26
N ASN A 128 -56.65 -28.39 2.81
CA ASN A 128 -55.42 -28.96 3.35
C ASN A 128 -54.27 -28.78 2.35
N VAL A 129 -53.16 -28.23 2.82
CA VAL A 129 -51.94 -28.02 2.03
C VAL A 129 -50.76 -28.64 2.79
N PRO A 130 -50.41 -29.92 2.55
CA PRO A 130 -49.15 -30.47 3.04
C PRO A 130 -47.98 -29.72 2.40
N PHE A 131 -46.98 -29.38 3.20
CA PHE A 131 -45.81 -28.64 2.73
C PHE A 131 -44.51 -29.11 3.39
N ALA A 132 -43.40 -28.82 2.72
CA ALA A 132 -42.06 -28.98 3.25
C ALA A 132 -41.35 -27.62 3.29
N THR A 133 -40.86 -27.22 4.46
CA THR A 133 -39.94 -26.09 4.62
C THR A 133 -38.53 -26.65 4.51
N ILE A 134 -37.87 -26.37 3.39
CA ILE A 134 -36.58 -26.91 3.03
C ILE A 134 -35.48 -25.93 3.44
N ASP A 135 -34.42 -26.45 4.07
CA ASP A 135 -33.28 -25.66 4.52
C ASP A 135 -32.58 -24.91 3.37
N ALA A 136 -31.94 -23.79 3.73
CA ALA A 136 -31.14 -23.00 2.80
C ALA A 136 -29.96 -23.82 2.26
N SER A 137 -29.60 -23.61 1.00
CA SER A 137 -28.44 -24.25 0.37
C SER A 137 -27.85 -23.33 -0.69
N GLY A 138 -26.53 -23.18 -0.71
CA GLY A 138 -25.86 -22.22 -1.58
C GLY A 138 -26.42 -20.79 -1.42
N SER A 139 -26.80 -20.19 -2.55
CA SER A 139 -27.47 -18.88 -2.64
C SER A 139 -28.98 -18.94 -2.40
N ARG A 140 -29.58 -20.13 -2.42
CA ARG A 140 -31.01 -20.34 -2.21
C ARG A 140 -31.38 -20.21 -0.72
N PRO A 141 -32.36 -19.38 -0.36
CA PRO A 141 -32.84 -19.27 1.02
C PRO A 141 -33.63 -20.50 1.46
N GLN A 142 -34.01 -20.55 2.72
CA GLN A 142 -35.02 -21.50 3.18
C GLN A 142 -36.29 -21.30 2.34
N THR A 143 -36.87 -22.38 1.80
CA THR A 143 -38.02 -22.32 0.88
C THR A 143 -39.11 -23.27 1.33
N THR A 144 -40.35 -22.79 1.44
CA THR A 144 -41.52 -23.62 1.69
C THR A 144 -42.13 -24.08 0.38
N ILE A 145 -42.39 -25.38 0.24
CA ILE A 145 -43.00 -25.98 -0.95
C ILE A 145 -44.27 -26.72 -0.55
N GLY A 146 -45.42 -26.29 -1.07
CA GLY A 146 -46.73 -26.87 -0.75
C GLY A 146 -47.38 -27.59 -1.93
N SER A 147 -48.23 -28.57 -1.63
CA SER A 147 -49.15 -29.18 -2.60
C SER A 147 -50.59 -28.87 -2.26
N ILE A 148 -51.38 -28.37 -3.20
CA ILE A 148 -52.82 -28.13 -3.05
C ILE A 148 -53.60 -28.88 -4.12
N HIS A 149 -54.76 -29.41 -3.75
CA HIS A 149 -55.71 -30.00 -4.68
C HIS A 149 -57.03 -29.20 -4.65
N MET A 150 -57.26 -28.39 -5.68
CA MET A 150 -58.55 -27.73 -5.91
C MET A 150 -59.43 -28.72 -6.69
N ASP A 151 -60.60 -29.10 -6.14
CA ASP A 151 -61.44 -30.15 -6.75
C ASP A 151 -62.45 -29.52 -7.74
N TYR A 152 -62.58 -30.11 -8.92
CA TYR A 152 -63.57 -29.74 -9.94
C TYR A 152 -65.02 -29.87 -9.46
N SER A 153 -65.25 -30.70 -8.45
CA SER A 153 -66.57 -30.91 -7.85
C SER A 153 -66.97 -29.76 -6.92
N ASP A 154 -66.03 -28.90 -6.53
CA ASP A 154 -66.32 -27.78 -5.64
C ASP A 154 -67.01 -26.63 -6.38
N GLY A 155 -68.07 -26.09 -5.78
CA GLY A 155 -68.73 -24.89 -6.28
C GLY A 155 -67.80 -23.66 -6.20
N SER A 156 -68.05 -22.65 -7.05
CA SER A 156 -67.24 -21.42 -7.14
C SER A 156 -67.00 -20.73 -5.79
N ALA A 157 -68.00 -20.72 -4.89
CA ALA A 157 -67.86 -20.15 -3.55
C ALA A 157 -66.81 -20.86 -2.68
N LYS A 158 -66.65 -22.19 -2.81
CA LYS A 158 -65.65 -22.95 -2.04
C LYS A 158 -64.23 -22.73 -2.59
N ARG A 159 -64.07 -22.73 -3.91
CA ARG A 159 -62.78 -22.48 -4.58
C ARG A 159 -62.27 -21.07 -4.31
N LEU A 160 -63.17 -20.09 -4.24
CA LEU A 160 -62.83 -18.74 -3.80
C LEU A 160 -62.31 -18.69 -2.35
N LEU A 161 -62.89 -19.47 -1.44
CA LEU A 161 -62.41 -19.58 -0.05
C LEU A 161 -61.04 -20.26 0.03
N GLU A 162 -60.80 -21.30 -0.78
CA GLU A 162 -59.50 -21.95 -0.90
C GLU A 162 -58.41 -20.97 -1.37
N ALA A 163 -58.67 -20.22 -2.45
CA ALA A 163 -57.75 -19.21 -2.97
C ALA A 163 -57.47 -18.08 -1.96
N LYS A 164 -58.50 -17.61 -1.24
CA LYS A 164 -58.35 -16.61 -0.17
C LYS A 164 -57.53 -17.14 0.99
N ALA A 165 -57.75 -18.39 1.40
CA ALA A 165 -56.98 -19.02 2.46
C ALA A 165 -55.51 -19.20 2.07
N LEU A 166 -55.24 -19.56 0.81
CA LEU A 166 -53.88 -19.69 0.29
C LEU A 166 -53.14 -18.34 0.27
N ASN A 167 -53.79 -17.27 -0.16
CA ASN A 167 -53.26 -15.91 -0.07
C ASN A 167 -53.02 -15.47 1.38
N ALA A 168 -53.92 -15.81 2.30
CA ALA A 168 -53.78 -15.48 3.72
C ALA A 168 -52.58 -16.21 4.34
N TRP A 169 -52.38 -17.48 3.99
CA TRP A 169 -51.20 -18.24 4.41
C TRP A 169 -49.92 -17.64 3.84
N ALA A 170 -49.87 -17.36 2.53
CA ALA A 170 -48.71 -16.78 1.86
C ALA A 170 -48.20 -15.50 2.55
N LYS A 171 -49.11 -14.62 2.97
CA LYS A 171 -48.78 -13.39 3.71
C LYS A 171 -48.11 -13.62 5.07
N GLN A 172 -48.33 -14.78 5.68
CA GLN A 172 -47.77 -15.13 6.99
C GLN A 172 -46.42 -15.85 6.88
N VAL A 173 -46.03 -16.31 5.68
CA VAL A 173 -44.76 -16.99 5.46
C VAL A 173 -43.65 -15.96 5.21
N ALA A 174 -42.72 -15.84 6.16
CA ALA A 174 -41.59 -14.90 6.09
C ALA A 174 -40.45 -15.36 5.15
N ALA A 175 -40.62 -16.48 4.46
CA ALA A 175 -39.69 -17.10 3.53
C ALA A 175 -40.39 -17.35 2.19
N PRO A 176 -39.64 -17.57 1.10
CA PRO A 176 -40.25 -17.94 -0.16
C PRO A 176 -41.18 -19.14 -0.06
N LEU A 177 -42.40 -19.00 -0.58
CA LEU A 177 -43.40 -20.06 -0.67
C LEU A 177 -43.67 -20.39 -2.14
N ILE A 178 -43.43 -21.63 -2.54
CA ILE A 178 -43.82 -22.19 -3.83
C ILE A 178 -44.98 -23.16 -3.58
N VAL A 179 -46.08 -23.00 -4.30
CA VAL A 179 -47.22 -23.91 -4.19
C VAL A 179 -47.48 -24.54 -5.54
N SER A 180 -47.61 -25.86 -5.51
CA SER A 180 -47.96 -26.68 -6.65
C SER A 180 -49.39 -27.15 -6.55
N GLY A 181 -50.14 -27.15 -7.64
CA GLY A 181 -51.53 -27.59 -7.60
C GLY A 181 -52.22 -27.66 -8.93
N ASP A 182 -53.40 -28.27 -8.90
CA ASP A 182 -54.35 -28.37 -10.01
C ASP A 182 -55.17 -27.06 -10.11
N PHE A 183 -54.51 -25.96 -10.45
CA PHE A 183 -55.13 -24.63 -10.44
C PHE A 183 -56.14 -24.42 -11.60
N ASN A 184 -56.10 -25.30 -12.60
CA ASN A 184 -57.11 -25.45 -13.65
C ASN A 184 -58.53 -25.74 -13.08
N ALA A 185 -58.70 -26.41 -11.94
CA ALA A 185 -60.01 -26.59 -11.33
C ALA A 185 -60.65 -25.25 -10.94
N GLY A 186 -59.82 -24.25 -10.60
CA GLY A 186 -60.24 -22.86 -10.37
C GLY A 186 -60.61 -22.10 -11.65
N ASP A 187 -60.11 -22.51 -12.81
CA ASP A 187 -60.18 -21.78 -14.08
C ASP A 187 -61.15 -22.43 -15.10
N VAL A 188 -60.99 -23.74 -15.33
CA VAL A 188 -61.75 -24.55 -16.30
C VAL A 188 -63.21 -24.71 -15.90
N SER A 189 -63.49 -24.82 -14.60
CA SER A 189 -64.86 -24.95 -14.10
C SER A 189 -65.58 -23.60 -13.96
N GLU A 190 -64.87 -22.46 -14.05
CA GLU A 190 -65.45 -21.10 -13.99
C GLU A 190 -65.47 -20.37 -15.35
N ARG A 191 -64.72 -20.79 -16.38
CA ARG A 191 -64.73 -20.11 -17.70
C ARG A 191 -65.88 -20.56 -18.62
N GLY A 192 -67.03 -20.94 -18.05
CA GLY A 192 -68.27 -21.36 -18.72
C GLY A 192 -68.45 -20.94 -20.18
N LEU A 193 -67.99 -21.79 -21.11
CA LEU A 193 -68.35 -21.75 -22.52
C LEU A 193 -68.64 -23.17 -23.02
N HIS A 194 -69.62 -23.81 -22.37
CA HIS A 194 -70.06 -25.14 -22.75
C HIS A 194 -70.69 -25.10 -24.15
N ARG A 195 -70.09 -25.80 -25.12
CA ARG A 195 -70.77 -26.16 -26.38
C ARG A 195 -71.97 -27.06 -26.06
N VAL A 196 -72.92 -27.12 -26.98
CA VAL A 196 -74.16 -27.93 -26.84
C VAL A 196 -73.88 -29.35 -26.36
N VAL A 197 -72.86 -30.03 -26.90
CA VAL A 197 -72.46 -31.38 -26.46
C VAL A 197 -71.97 -31.45 -25.01
N GLN A 198 -71.34 -30.40 -24.50
CA GLN A 198 -70.91 -30.31 -23.11
C GLN A 198 -72.08 -29.94 -22.19
N GLN A 199 -72.98 -29.07 -22.63
CA GLN A 199 -74.23 -28.79 -21.92
C GLN A 199 -75.02 -30.09 -21.76
N LEU A 200 -75.11 -30.90 -22.82
CA LEU A 200 -75.74 -32.23 -22.77
C LEU A 200 -75.05 -33.18 -21.79
N ARG A 201 -73.72 -33.15 -21.67
CA ARG A 201 -73.00 -33.93 -20.64
C ARG A 201 -73.30 -33.42 -19.24
N THR A 202 -73.29 -32.11 -19.03
CA THR A 202 -73.69 -31.50 -17.76
C THR A 202 -75.11 -31.90 -17.38
N MET A 203 -76.03 -31.91 -18.35
CA MET A 203 -77.40 -32.41 -18.18
C MET A 203 -77.41 -33.91 -17.83
N LYS A 204 -76.60 -34.76 -18.47
CA LYS A 204 -76.52 -36.19 -18.09
C LYS A 204 -76.07 -36.41 -16.64
N SER A 205 -75.25 -35.51 -16.12
CA SER A 205 -74.72 -35.56 -14.76
C SER A 205 -75.51 -34.71 -13.76
N ALA A 206 -76.63 -34.10 -14.19
CA ALA A 206 -77.45 -33.24 -13.33
C ALA A 206 -78.32 -34.02 -12.33
N ASP A 207 -78.56 -35.31 -12.58
CA ASP A 207 -79.30 -36.18 -11.66
C ASP A 207 -78.56 -36.29 -10.31
N GLY A 208 -79.06 -35.59 -9.28
CA GLY A 208 -78.46 -35.56 -7.94
C GLY A 208 -77.37 -34.49 -7.71
N ASN A 209 -77.04 -33.67 -8.71
CA ASN A 209 -76.07 -32.57 -8.59
C ASN A 209 -76.76 -31.20 -8.81
N SER A 210 -76.89 -30.41 -7.75
CA SER A 210 -77.64 -29.14 -7.75
C SER A 210 -77.01 -28.07 -8.65
N LEU A 211 -75.68 -28.02 -8.77
CA LEU A 211 -74.98 -27.11 -9.67
C LEU A 211 -75.28 -27.49 -11.12
N TYR A 212 -75.10 -28.76 -11.48
CA TYR A 212 -75.34 -29.23 -12.84
C TYR A 212 -76.81 -29.15 -13.22
N ALA A 213 -77.74 -29.36 -12.30
CA ALA A 213 -79.17 -29.13 -12.53
C ALA A 213 -79.50 -27.65 -12.75
N SER A 214 -78.86 -26.74 -12.00
CA SER A 214 -79.02 -25.30 -12.19
C SER A 214 -78.44 -24.85 -13.54
N LEU A 215 -77.21 -25.26 -13.85
CA LEU A 215 -76.56 -24.99 -15.15
C LEU A 215 -77.38 -25.57 -16.31
N SER A 216 -77.90 -26.78 -16.17
CA SER A 216 -78.75 -27.42 -17.19
C SER A 216 -80.03 -26.64 -17.47
N ASN A 217 -80.66 -26.08 -16.43
CA ASN A 217 -81.79 -25.18 -16.62
C ASN A 217 -81.38 -23.87 -17.28
N GLN A 218 -80.26 -23.27 -16.86
CA GLN A 218 -79.75 -22.04 -17.45
C GLN A 218 -79.36 -22.23 -18.93
N TYR A 219 -78.83 -23.40 -19.32
CA TYR A 219 -78.55 -23.73 -20.72
C TYR A 219 -79.82 -23.88 -21.56
N LEU A 220 -80.84 -24.54 -20.99
CA LEU A 220 -82.16 -24.61 -21.62
C LEU A 220 -82.80 -23.22 -21.79
N ASP A 221 -82.66 -22.36 -20.78
CA ASP A 221 -83.22 -21.00 -20.76
C ASP A 221 -82.45 -20.02 -21.65
N ALA A 222 -81.13 -20.17 -21.76
CA ALA A 222 -80.28 -19.40 -22.66
C ALA A 222 -80.50 -19.79 -24.13
N GLY A 223 -80.85 -21.06 -24.39
CA GLY A 223 -81.29 -21.53 -25.70
C GLY A 223 -82.80 -21.35 -25.93
N ASN A 224 -83.36 -22.16 -26.82
CA ASN A 224 -84.78 -22.31 -27.03
C ASN A 224 -85.32 -23.49 -26.21
N ARG A 225 -85.65 -23.23 -24.94
CA ARG A 225 -86.24 -24.22 -24.02
C ARG A 225 -87.43 -24.97 -24.62
N ALA A 226 -88.33 -24.24 -25.28
CA ALA A 226 -89.53 -24.84 -25.86
C ALA A 226 -89.19 -25.84 -26.98
N GLN A 227 -88.18 -25.54 -27.80
CA GLN A 227 -87.68 -26.47 -28.82
C GLN A 227 -87.02 -27.70 -28.19
N SER A 228 -86.23 -27.51 -27.13
CA SER A 228 -85.59 -28.62 -26.41
C SER A 228 -86.63 -29.58 -25.83
N LEU A 229 -87.66 -29.05 -25.16
CA LEU A 229 -88.75 -29.86 -24.59
C LEU A 229 -89.56 -30.60 -25.68
N ARG A 230 -89.76 -29.99 -26.85
CA ARG A 230 -90.41 -30.67 -27.99
C ARG A 230 -89.61 -31.86 -28.48
N VAL A 231 -88.30 -31.70 -28.67
CA VAL A 231 -87.43 -32.80 -29.10
C VAL A 231 -87.44 -33.95 -28.09
N ILE A 232 -87.49 -33.65 -26.80
CA ILE A 232 -87.63 -34.67 -25.75
C ILE A 232 -88.99 -35.36 -25.84
N GLN A 233 -90.08 -34.60 -26.03
CA GLN A 233 -91.42 -35.16 -26.18
C GLN A 233 -91.57 -36.06 -27.41
N ASP A 234 -90.94 -35.69 -28.53
CA ASP A 234 -90.94 -36.47 -29.77
C ASP A 234 -90.15 -37.78 -29.62
N ALA A 235 -89.09 -37.79 -28.80
CA ALA A 235 -88.34 -39.01 -28.49
C ALA A 235 -89.13 -39.99 -27.59
N PHE A 236 -90.15 -39.51 -26.88
CA PHE A 236 -90.98 -40.30 -25.96
C PHE A 236 -92.49 -40.03 -26.17
N PRO A 237 -93.08 -40.40 -27.33
CA PRO A 237 -94.46 -40.07 -27.65
C PRO A 237 -95.45 -40.73 -26.68
N GLY A 238 -96.42 -39.95 -26.19
CA GLY A 238 -97.45 -40.40 -25.26
C GLY A 238 -97.02 -40.53 -23.79
N GLN A 239 -95.76 -40.22 -23.46
CA GLN A 239 -95.27 -40.17 -22.07
C GLN A 239 -95.24 -38.73 -21.54
N ASP A 240 -95.42 -38.56 -20.22
CA ASP A 240 -95.24 -37.28 -19.53
C ASP A 240 -93.74 -37.02 -19.28
N ILE A 241 -93.16 -36.14 -20.09
CA ILE A 241 -91.71 -35.86 -20.07
C ILE A 241 -91.19 -35.28 -18.76
N ASN A 242 -92.06 -34.71 -17.91
CA ASN A 242 -91.67 -34.12 -16.62
C ASN A 242 -91.27 -35.17 -15.57
N LYS A 243 -91.56 -36.46 -15.82
CA LYS A 243 -91.16 -37.57 -14.93
C LYS A 243 -89.87 -38.26 -15.35
N LEU A 244 -89.25 -37.82 -16.45
CA LEU A 244 -87.98 -38.36 -16.94
C LEU A 244 -86.79 -37.74 -16.19
N THR A 245 -85.67 -38.46 -16.09
CA THR A 245 -84.44 -37.94 -15.48
C THR A 245 -83.69 -37.00 -16.44
N TRP A 246 -82.78 -36.17 -15.91
CA TRP A 246 -81.96 -35.29 -16.75
C TRP A 246 -81.09 -36.06 -17.74
N LYS A 247 -80.60 -37.24 -17.35
CA LYS A 247 -79.91 -38.14 -18.27
C LYS A 247 -80.78 -38.63 -19.41
N GLN A 248 -82.07 -38.89 -19.17
CA GLN A 248 -83.00 -39.28 -20.22
C GLN A 248 -83.29 -38.09 -21.17
N TRP A 249 -83.49 -36.88 -20.62
CA TRP A 249 -83.64 -35.66 -21.42
C TRP A 249 -82.40 -35.41 -22.30
N ALA A 250 -81.23 -35.46 -21.70
CA ALA A 250 -79.98 -35.23 -22.41
C ALA A 250 -79.69 -36.29 -23.47
N ASN A 251 -80.02 -37.57 -23.24
CA ASN A 251 -79.88 -38.62 -24.25
C ASN A 251 -80.83 -38.40 -25.43
N ALA A 252 -82.06 -37.93 -25.19
CA ALA A 252 -83.01 -37.63 -26.27
C ALA A 252 -82.53 -36.44 -27.12
N LEU A 253 -82.11 -35.35 -26.45
CA LEU A 253 -81.54 -34.19 -27.12
C LEU A 253 -80.24 -34.56 -27.87
N GLU A 254 -79.32 -35.31 -27.26
CA GLU A 254 -78.09 -35.75 -27.92
C GLU A 254 -78.39 -36.64 -29.13
N GLY A 255 -79.35 -37.57 -29.01
CA GLY A 255 -79.78 -38.41 -30.13
C GLY A 255 -80.30 -37.60 -31.32
N ALA A 256 -81.06 -36.53 -31.07
CA ALA A 256 -81.55 -35.65 -32.12
C ALA A 256 -80.46 -34.72 -32.66
N TYR A 257 -79.58 -34.22 -31.80
CA TYR A 257 -78.43 -33.40 -32.17
C TYR A 257 -77.47 -34.16 -33.09
N ASN A 258 -77.20 -35.43 -32.79
CA ASN A 258 -76.37 -36.30 -33.63
C ASN A 258 -77.00 -36.59 -35.00
N GLN A 259 -78.32 -36.41 -35.16
CA GLN A 259 -79.03 -36.47 -36.44
C GLN A 259 -79.05 -35.12 -37.17
N GLY A 260 -78.37 -34.09 -36.64
CA GLY A 260 -78.35 -32.74 -37.20
C GLY A 260 -79.64 -31.95 -36.98
N LYS A 261 -80.52 -32.38 -36.06
CA LYS A 261 -81.75 -31.64 -35.74
C LYS A 261 -81.45 -30.48 -34.80
N ASP A 262 -82.21 -29.39 -34.94
CA ASP A 262 -82.21 -28.30 -33.97
C ASP A 262 -82.87 -28.78 -32.66
N ILE A 263 -82.05 -28.86 -31.61
CA ILE A 263 -82.46 -29.31 -30.29
C ILE A 263 -82.72 -28.17 -29.31
N GLY A 264 -82.68 -26.93 -29.77
CA GLY A 264 -82.94 -25.74 -28.96
C GLY A 264 -81.78 -25.32 -28.05
N LEU A 265 -80.81 -26.18 -27.74
CA LEU A 265 -79.61 -25.74 -27.03
C LEU A 265 -78.68 -24.93 -27.95
N THR A 266 -78.07 -23.88 -27.41
CA THR A 266 -77.08 -23.05 -28.10
C THR A 266 -75.76 -23.09 -27.34
N PRO A 267 -74.59 -23.13 -28.01
CA PRO A 267 -73.30 -22.98 -27.33
C PRO A 267 -73.30 -21.76 -26.43
N GLU A 268 -72.73 -21.89 -25.24
CA GLU A 268 -72.60 -20.77 -24.31
C GLU A 268 -71.60 -19.75 -24.87
N THR A 269 -72.04 -18.49 -25.00
CA THR A 269 -71.23 -17.37 -25.49
C THR A 269 -70.82 -16.40 -24.39
N TYR A 270 -71.30 -16.59 -23.16
CA TYR A 270 -70.89 -15.89 -21.93
C TYR A 270 -71.14 -16.81 -20.73
N PRO A 271 -70.31 -16.73 -19.67
CA PRO A 271 -70.59 -17.48 -18.46
C PRO A 271 -71.94 -17.06 -17.88
N VAL A 272 -72.80 -18.04 -17.61
CA VAL A 272 -74.05 -17.80 -16.89
C VAL A 272 -73.77 -17.24 -15.48
N ALA A 273 -74.70 -16.50 -14.87
CA ALA A 273 -74.46 -15.67 -13.68
C ALA A 273 -73.88 -16.39 -12.43
N SER A 274 -73.90 -17.73 -12.40
CA SER A 274 -73.31 -18.56 -11.32
C SER A 274 -71.94 -19.16 -11.67
N ASN A 275 -71.32 -18.75 -12.78
CA ASN A 275 -70.13 -19.36 -13.35
C ASN A 275 -69.06 -18.33 -13.79
N THR A 276 -68.70 -17.36 -12.94
CA THR A 276 -67.69 -16.32 -13.27
C THR A 276 -66.27 -16.76 -12.87
N PRO A 277 -65.24 -16.59 -13.73
CA PRO A 277 -63.84 -16.93 -13.44
C PRO A 277 -63.17 -15.87 -12.56
N VAL A 278 -63.16 -16.13 -11.26
CA VAL A 278 -62.69 -15.19 -10.22
C VAL A 278 -61.60 -15.81 -9.32
N THR A 279 -61.49 -17.14 -9.28
CA THR A 279 -60.55 -17.85 -8.39
C THR A 279 -59.08 -17.50 -8.71
N MET A 280 -58.70 -17.51 -10.00
CA MET A 280 -57.34 -17.15 -10.42
C MET A 280 -57.02 -15.66 -10.22
N ASN A 281 -58.02 -14.77 -10.34
CA ASN A 281 -57.86 -13.35 -10.07
C ASN A 281 -57.50 -13.10 -8.59
N VAL A 282 -58.07 -13.90 -7.68
CA VAL A 282 -57.72 -13.87 -6.26
C VAL A 282 -56.29 -14.37 -6.04
N LEU A 283 -55.91 -15.55 -6.55
CA LEU A 283 -54.57 -16.12 -6.33
C LEU A 283 -53.45 -15.18 -6.80
N LYS A 284 -53.62 -14.53 -7.95
CA LYS A 284 -52.66 -13.57 -8.50
C LYS A 284 -52.42 -12.36 -7.60
N LYS A 285 -53.20 -12.14 -6.55
CA LYS A 285 -52.97 -11.05 -5.59
C LYS A 285 -51.71 -11.27 -4.74
N GLN A 286 -51.44 -12.49 -4.28
CA GLN A 286 -50.27 -12.79 -3.45
C GLN A 286 -49.25 -13.72 -4.14
N PHE A 287 -49.59 -14.27 -5.29
CA PHE A 287 -48.71 -15.15 -6.04
C PHE A 287 -48.39 -14.62 -7.43
N MET A 288 -47.22 -15.02 -7.91
CA MET A 288 -46.75 -14.89 -9.28
C MET A 288 -46.77 -16.26 -9.93
N LEU A 289 -47.28 -16.34 -11.15
CA LEU A 289 -47.25 -17.58 -11.93
C LEU A 289 -45.83 -17.83 -12.44
N LEU A 290 -45.26 -19.00 -12.12
CA LEU A 290 -43.96 -19.40 -12.65
C LEU A 290 -44.18 -20.19 -13.94
N GLN A 291 -43.93 -19.54 -15.08
CA GLN A 291 -44.07 -20.14 -16.41
C GLN A 291 -43.11 -19.51 -17.41
N THR A 292 -42.71 -20.25 -18.44
CA THR A 292 -41.94 -19.68 -19.56
C THR A 292 -42.81 -18.83 -20.48
N ASP A 293 -42.23 -17.91 -21.25
CA ASP A 293 -42.99 -17.10 -22.23
C ASP A 293 -43.73 -17.99 -23.27
N SER A 294 -43.19 -19.18 -23.57
CA SER A 294 -43.83 -20.18 -24.47
C SER A 294 -44.98 -20.97 -23.83
N GLN A 295 -45.14 -20.85 -22.51
CA GLN A 295 -46.18 -21.49 -21.70
C GLN A 295 -47.29 -20.52 -21.31
N ARG A 296 -47.03 -19.21 -21.37
CA ARG A 296 -48.02 -18.16 -21.11
C ARG A 296 -49.24 -18.31 -21.98
N GLU A 297 -50.41 -18.33 -21.34
CA GLU A 297 -51.71 -18.33 -22.02
C GLU A 297 -51.78 -17.14 -23.02
N PRO A 298 -51.86 -17.41 -24.34
CA PRO A 298 -51.97 -16.34 -25.32
C PRO A 298 -53.44 -15.92 -25.47
N PHE A 299 -53.76 -14.63 -25.31
CA PHE A 299 -55.12 -14.10 -25.51
C PHE A 299 -55.25 -13.54 -26.94
N SER A 300 -56.24 -14.00 -27.73
CA SER A 300 -56.56 -13.36 -29.02
C SER A 300 -58.05 -13.46 -29.36
N PRO A 301 -58.66 -12.40 -29.90
CA PRO A 301 -60.00 -12.48 -30.47
C PRO A 301 -60.01 -13.44 -31.66
N HIS A 302 -61.10 -14.21 -31.78
CA HIS A 302 -61.52 -14.70 -33.09
C HIS A 302 -62.17 -13.54 -33.88
N THR A 303 -62.05 -13.53 -35.20
CA THR A 303 -62.60 -12.47 -36.06
C THR A 303 -64.13 -12.43 -36.02
N LEU A 304 -64.68 -11.32 -35.53
CA LEU A 304 -66.11 -11.04 -35.36
C LEU A 304 -66.84 -10.85 -36.70
N ASN A 305 -67.82 -11.71 -37.01
CA ASN A 305 -68.99 -11.32 -37.82
C ASN A 305 -70.25 -12.18 -37.57
N ASP A 306 -70.41 -12.77 -36.38
CA ASP A 306 -71.52 -13.65 -36.03
C ASP A 306 -72.33 -13.22 -34.79
N GLY A 307 -72.01 -12.05 -34.21
CA GLY A 307 -72.69 -11.53 -33.02
C GLY A 307 -72.30 -12.20 -31.70
N SER A 308 -71.21 -12.99 -31.67
CA SER A 308 -70.66 -13.56 -30.45
C SER A 308 -69.75 -12.59 -29.68
N VAL A 309 -69.61 -12.80 -28.37
CA VAL A 309 -68.80 -11.96 -27.49
C VAL A 309 -68.18 -12.83 -26.40
N THR A 310 -67.17 -13.65 -26.75
CA THR A 310 -66.27 -14.28 -25.77
C THR A 310 -64.88 -14.60 -26.32
N TRP A 311 -63.93 -14.75 -25.38
CA TRP A 311 -62.47 -14.82 -25.56
C TRP A 311 -61.94 -16.25 -25.31
N PRO A 312 -61.55 -17.02 -26.33
CA PRO A 312 -60.71 -18.19 -26.14
C PRO A 312 -59.21 -17.84 -26.24
N SER A 313 -58.37 -18.70 -25.64
CA SER A 313 -56.91 -18.63 -25.79
C SER A 313 -56.47 -18.98 -27.22
N LYS A 314 -55.38 -18.37 -27.70
CA LYS A 314 -54.87 -18.45 -29.07
C LYS A 314 -53.95 -19.67 -29.27
N GLY A 315 -54.54 -20.86 -29.35
CA GLY A 315 -53.83 -22.08 -29.70
C GLY A 315 -54.70 -23.03 -30.53
N GLU A 316 -54.42 -23.11 -31.83
CA GLU A 316 -54.82 -24.15 -32.80
C GLU A 316 -56.13 -24.04 -33.60
N ASP A 317 -55.99 -23.72 -34.90
CA ASP A 317 -57.01 -23.90 -35.95
C ASP A 317 -56.70 -25.08 -36.91
N ALA A 318 -55.71 -25.95 -36.65
CA ALA A 318 -55.16 -26.87 -37.67
C ALA A 318 -55.30 -28.39 -37.44
N THR A 319 -56.06 -28.87 -36.44
CA THR A 319 -56.11 -30.31 -36.12
C THR A 319 -57.53 -30.87 -36.25
N GLY A 320 -57.83 -31.56 -37.36
CA GLY A 320 -59.15 -32.03 -37.79
C GLY A 320 -59.82 -33.15 -36.96
N SER A 321 -59.62 -33.20 -35.64
CA SER A 321 -60.34 -34.07 -34.70
C SER A 321 -60.53 -33.36 -33.37
N VAL A 322 -61.49 -32.42 -33.32
CA VAL A 322 -61.63 -31.45 -32.23
C VAL A 322 -62.69 -31.93 -31.23
N TRP A 323 -62.27 -32.29 -30.00
CA TRP A 323 -63.10 -32.07 -28.81
C TRP A 323 -62.93 -30.60 -28.45
N PRO A 324 -63.91 -29.71 -28.71
CA PRO A 324 -63.63 -28.27 -28.76
C PRO A 324 -63.73 -27.58 -27.40
N SER A 325 -63.13 -28.20 -26.39
CA SER A 325 -62.92 -27.59 -25.10
C SER A 325 -61.53 -27.97 -24.62
N TRP A 326 -60.66 -26.96 -24.56
CA TRP A 326 -59.42 -26.95 -23.76
C TRP A 326 -58.20 -27.69 -24.27
N ASP A 327 -58.00 -27.84 -25.58
CA ASP A 327 -56.72 -28.35 -26.08
C ASP A 327 -55.71 -27.21 -26.37
N ARG A 328 -54.84 -27.02 -25.36
CA ARG A 328 -53.51 -26.37 -25.32
C ARG A 328 -53.40 -24.96 -24.74
N VAL A 329 -53.83 -24.82 -23.48
CA VAL A 329 -53.07 -23.99 -22.52
C VAL A 329 -52.05 -24.91 -21.85
N LYS A 330 -50.75 -24.54 -21.81
CA LYS A 330 -49.79 -25.28 -21.00
C LYS A 330 -50.08 -24.92 -19.54
N ILE A 331 -50.60 -25.88 -18.78
CA ILE A 331 -51.23 -25.65 -17.47
C ILE A 331 -50.22 -25.09 -16.46
N ASP A 332 -50.63 -24.02 -15.78
CA ASP A 332 -49.93 -23.39 -14.68
C ASP A 332 -49.99 -24.30 -13.45
N HIS A 333 -48.87 -24.95 -13.11
CA HIS A 333 -48.81 -25.85 -11.96
C HIS A 333 -48.06 -25.25 -10.76
N PHE A 334 -47.33 -24.15 -10.93
CA PHE A 334 -46.45 -23.60 -9.92
C PHE A 334 -46.68 -22.11 -9.72
N LEU A 335 -46.94 -21.72 -8.47
CA LEU A 335 -47.11 -20.35 -8.03
C LEU A 335 -46.05 -20.02 -6.98
N ALA A 336 -45.42 -18.85 -7.07
CA ALA A 336 -44.50 -18.36 -6.03
C ALA A 336 -45.05 -17.12 -5.33
N SER A 337 -44.98 -17.08 -4.00
CA SER A 337 -45.51 -15.97 -3.21
C SER A 337 -44.69 -14.71 -3.40
N ARG A 338 -45.37 -13.57 -3.43
CA ARG A 338 -44.77 -12.24 -3.31
C ARG A 338 -44.34 -12.01 -1.86
N PRO A 339 -43.24 -11.31 -1.60
CA PRO A 339 -42.38 -10.57 -2.54
C PRO A 339 -41.30 -11.45 -3.21
N PHE A 340 -41.19 -12.72 -2.83
CA PHE A 340 -40.06 -13.57 -3.21
C PHE A 340 -40.14 -14.14 -4.63
N GLY A 341 -41.35 -14.25 -5.19
CA GLY A 341 -41.60 -14.89 -6.48
C GLY A 341 -40.83 -14.26 -7.63
N LYS A 342 -40.56 -12.94 -7.58
CA LYS A 342 -39.76 -12.23 -8.59
C LYS A 342 -38.29 -12.67 -8.66
N TRP A 343 -37.81 -13.35 -7.62
CA TRP A 343 -36.44 -13.86 -7.53
C TRP A 343 -36.34 -15.36 -7.87
N TYR A 344 -37.43 -16.00 -8.30
CA TYR A 344 -37.40 -17.34 -8.88
C TYR A 344 -37.50 -17.28 -10.40
N VAL A 345 -36.67 -18.10 -11.05
CA VAL A 345 -36.79 -18.37 -12.48
C VAL A 345 -36.87 -19.88 -12.71
N ILE A 346 -37.60 -20.26 -13.76
CA ILE A 346 -37.51 -21.60 -14.33
C ILE A 346 -36.19 -21.66 -15.11
N ALA A 347 -35.28 -22.52 -14.65
CA ALA A 347 -33.94 -22.71 -15.16
C ALA A 347 -33.78 -24.05 -15.90
N ASP A 348 -34.86 -24.49 -16.54
CA ASP A 348 -34.89 -25.75 -17.28
C ASP A 348 -33.80 -25.81 -18.36
N ASP A 349 -33.12 -26.95 -18.44
CA ASP A 349 -32.32 -27.30 -19.61
C ASP A 349 -33.28 -27.80 -20.70
N PRO A 350 -33.39 -27.13 -21.86
CA PRO A 350 -34.27 -27.56 -22.94
C PRO A 350 -33.91 -28.93 -23.53
N ALA A 351 -32.71 -29.45 -23.26
CA ALA A 351 -32.30 -30.80 -23.65
C ALA A 351 -32.69 -31.88 -22.63
N ASP A 352 -33.06 -31.52 -21.40
CA ASP A 352 -33.48 -32.45 -20.35
C ASP A 352 -34.94 -32.86 -20.57
N LYS A 353 -35.14 -34.12 -20.98
CA LYS A 353 -36.47 -34.68 -21.27
C LYS A 353 -37.34 -34.92 -20.02
N SER A 354 -36.76 -34.79 -18.84
CA SER A 354 -37.45 -34.92 -17.55
C SER A 354 -37.82 -33.56 -16.97
N LEU A 355 -37.88 -32.49 -17.78
CA LEU A 355 -38.38 -31.16 -17.44
C LEU A 355 -39.44 -30.70 -18.44
N GLY A 356 -40.22 -29.68 -18.08
CA GLY A 356 -41.36 -29.18 -18.83
C GLY A 356 -42.64 -29.98 -18.57
N THR A 357 -43.52 -30.03 -19.58
CA THR A 357 -44.75 -30.83 -19.56
C THR A 357 -44.46 -32.23 -20.07
N LEU A 358 -44.63 -33.23 -19.21
CA LEU A 358 -44.03 -34.56 -19.34
C LEU A 358 -45.02 -35.53 -20.00
N ARG A 359 -45.18 -35.37 -21.31
CA ARG A 359 -46.19 -36.08 -22.11
C ARG A 359 -45.86 -37.56 -22.37
N ASP A 360 -44.57 -37.89 -22.36
CA ASP A 360 -44.06 -39.23 -22.69
C ASP A 360 -44.07 -40.21 -21.51
N LEU A 361 -44.60 -39.79 -20.34
CA LEU A 361 -44.83 -40.65 -19.17
C LEU A 361 -45.74 -41.86 -19.45
N TYR A 362 -46.56 -41.75 -20.49
CA TYR A 362 -47.55 -42.75 -20.91
C TYR A 362 -47.04 -43.51 -22.15
N SER A 363 -45.93 -44.24 -22.03
CA SER A 363 -45.54 -45.15 -23.12
C SER A 363 -46.57 -46.28 -23.20
N ASN A 364 -47.59 -46.14 -24.06
CA ASN A 364 -48.21 -47.19 -24.90
C ASN A 364 -49.56 -46.82 -25.56
N GLU A 365 -50.06 -45.59 -25.47
CA GLU A 365 -51.23 -45.17 -26.27
C GLU A 365 -50.89 -44.00 -27.20
N ASP A 366 -50.76 -44.30 -28.50
CA ASP A 366 -50.75 -43.39 -29.67
C ASP A 366 -50.06 -42.00 -29.50
N PRO A 367 -48.85 -41.79 -30.05
CA PRO A 367 -48.17 -40.48 -30.04
C PRO A 367 -48.94 -39.36 -30.76
N ALA A 368 -50.02 -39.66 -31.50
CA ALA A 368 -50.88 -38.67 -32.15
C ALA A 368 -52.06 -38.21 -31.28
N ARG A 369 -52.24 -38.74 -30.06
CA ARG A 369 -53.30 -38.34 -29.13
C ARG A 369 -52.76 -37.46 -28.00
N PRO A 370 -53.28 -36.24 -27.80
CA PRO A 370 -52.99 -35.46 -26.60
C PRO A 370 -53.41 -36.25 -25.37
N VAL A 371 -52.48 -36.40 -24.42
CA VAL A 371 -52.74 -37.04 -23.14
C VAL A 371 -53.14 -35.93 -22.16
N SER A 372 -54.32 -36.08 -21.55
CA SER A 372 -54.88 -35.36 -20.39
C SER A 372 -54.64 -33.85 -20.16
N ASP A 373 -55.70 -33.21 -19.67
CA ASP A 373 -55.73 -31.96 -18.88
C ASP A 373 -55.02 -32.03 -17.50
N HIS A 374 -54.22 -33.07 -17.25
CA HIS A 374 -53.57 -33.39 -15.97
C HIS A 374 -52.14 -33.95 -16.16
N ASP A 375 -51.46 -33.54 -17.23
CA ASP A 375 -50.08 -33.95 -17.50
C ASP A 375 -49.15 -33.60 -16.32
N ALA A 376 -48.23 -34.51 -15.99
CA ALA A 376 -47.19 -34.21 -15.01
C ALA A 376 -46.31 -33.06 -15.52
N VAL A 377 -45.94 -32.16 -14.62
CA VAL A 377 -45.08 -31.02 -14.96
C VAL A 377 -43.91 -30.99 -14.00
N ALA A 378 -42.70 -30.84 -14.54
CA ALA A 378 -41.51 -30.68 -13.73
C ALA A 378 -40.66 -29.51 -14.19
N HIS A 379 -40.10 -28.78 -13.24
CA HIS A 379 -39.27 -27.62 -13.50
C HIS A 379 -38.07 -27.58 -12.54
N GLU A 380 -36.93 -27.11 -13.03
CA GLU A 380 -35.80 -26.71 -12.19
C GLU A 380 -35.96 -25.23 -11.81
N PHE A 381 -36.19 -24.93 -10.53
CA PHE A 381 -36.33 -23.57 -10.03
C PHE A 381 -35.02 -23.07 -9.46
N ARG A 382 -34.63 -21.84 -9.82
CA ARG A 382 -33.42 -21.19 -9.34
C ARG A 382 -33.73 -19.87 -8.65
N TRP A 383 -33.10 -19.67 -7.49
CA TRP A 383 -33.06 -18.37 -6.83
C TRP A 383 -32.05 -17.46 -7.51
N ILE A 384 -32.46 -16.27 -7.93
CA ILE A 384 -31.62 -15.28 -8.63
C ILE A 384 -31.51 -13.94 -7.88
N GLY A 385 -31.87 -13.95 -6.60
CA GLY A 385 -31.91 -12.78 -5.74
C GLY A 385 -30.73 -12.68 -4.78
N PRO A 386 -30.80 -11.72 -3.84
CA PRO A 386 -29.84 -11.59 -2.74
C PRO A 386 -29.98 -12.76 -1.77
N LYS A 387 -28.98 -13.00 -0.93
CA LYS A 387 -29.07 -14.04 0.10
C LYS A 387 -29.99 -13.57 1.21
N LEU A 388 -30.85 -14.45 1.74
CA LEU A 388 -31.68 -14.17 2.92
C LEU A 388 -31.14 -14.91 4.13
N GLU A 389 -30.99 -14.20 5.24
CA GLU A 389 -30.51 -14.74 6.52
C GLU A 389 -31.47 -14.35 7.64
N THR A 390 -31.46 -15.12 8.73
CA THR A 390 -32.14 -14.75 9.97
C THR A 390 -31.10 -14.35 11.00
N TYR A 391 -31.33 -13.25 11.72
CA TYR A 391 -30.48 -12.78 12.80
C TYR A 391 -31.31 -12.43 14.04
N ALA A 392 -30.67 -12.50 15.20
CA ALA A 392 -31.30 -12.14 16.46
C ALA A 392 -31.15 -10.64 16.72
N SER A 393 -32.27 -9.96 16.97
CA SER A 393 -32.32 -8.59 17.47
C SER A 393 -33.01 -8.60 18.84
N GLY A 394 -32.22 -8.78 19.90
CA GLY A 394 -32.75 -9.05 21.24
C GLY A 394 -33.42 -10.42 21.29
N ALA A 395 -34.69 -10.48 21.74
CA ALA A 395 -35.49 -11.71 21.79
C ALA A 395 -36.25 -12.02 20.49
N THR A 396 -36.18 -11.13 19.49
CA THR A 396 -36.94 -11.26 18.23
C THR A 396 -36.01 -11.67 17.09
N ALA A 397 -36.40 -12.70 16.34
CA ALA A 397 -35.74 -13.05 15.08
C ALA A 397 -36.18 -12.08 13.97
N LYS A 398 -35.22 -11.51 13.25
CA LYS A 398 -35.44 -10.64 12.09
C LYS A 398 -34.76 -11.24 10.85
N THR A 399 -35.22 -10.84 9.66
CA THR A 399 -34.63 -11.27 8.39
C THR A 399 -33.67 -10.20 7.87
N ARG A 400 -32.53 -10.62 7.33
CA ARG A 400 -31.53 -9.79 6.69
C ARG A 400 -31.41 -10.16 5.22
N LEU A 401 -31.45 -9.16 4.35
CA LEU A 401 -31.11 -9.29 2.93
C LEU A 401 -29.62 -8.98 2.76
N VAL A 402 -28.85 -9.90 2.19
CA VAL A 402 -27.40 -9.77 2.01
C VAL A 402 -27.05 -9.73 0.52
N TRP A 403 -26.43 -8.63 0.08
CA TRP A 403 -25.78 -8.53 -1.21
C TRP A 403 -24.25 -8.60 -1.03
N GLY A 404 -23.68 -9.75 -1.33
CA GLY A 404 -22.27 -10.11 -1.10
C GLY A 404 -21.91 -11.43 -1.80
N GLU A 405 -20.73 -12.01 -1.53
CA GLU A 405 -20.23 -13.22 -2.22
C GLU A 405 -21.17 -14.43 -2.14
N GLY A 406 -22.01 -14.51 -1.10
CA GLY A 406 -23.02 -15.57 -0.95
C GLY A 406 -24.31 -15.36 -1.76
N ALA A 407 -24.47 -14.24 -2.46
CA ALA A 407 -25.64 -13.97 -3.30
C ALA A 407 -25.49 -14.61 -4.70
N TYR A 408 -26.62 -14.86 -5.36
CA TYR A 408 -26.62 -15.50 -6.68
C TYR A 408 -25.86 -14.66 -7.71
N ASP A 409 -24.89 -15.31 -8.39
CA ASP A 409 -24.10 -14.73 -9.48
C ASP A 409 -23.52 -13.34 -9.16
N PHE A 410 -23.10 -13.14 -7.90
CA PHE A 410 -22.58 -11.85 -7.42
C PHE A 410 -21.47 -11.29 -8.33
N ASN A 411 -20.49 -12.12 -8.68
CA ASN A 411 -19.39 -11.72 -9.57
C ASN A 411 -19.83 -11.53 -11.03
N GLY A 412 -20.70 -12.39 -11.57
CA GLY A 412 -21.17 -12.26 -12.97
C GLY A 412 -22.05 -11.02 -13.20
N ARG A 413 -22.68 -10.49 -12.14
CA ARG A 413 -23.45 -9.24 -12.15
C ARG A 413 -22.62 -7.98 -11.89
N ASN A 414 -21.29 -8.05 -12.03
CA ASN A 414 -20.38 -6.96 -11.67
C ASN A 414 -20.56 -6.47 -10.23
N LYS A 415 -21.04 -7.35 -9.33
CA LYS A 415 -21.40 -7.03 -7.94
C LYS A 415 -22.50 -5.98 -7.80
N GLU A 416 -23.34 -5.77 -8.81
CA GLU A 416 -24.46 -4.84 -8.77
C GLU A 416 -25.81 -5.55 -8.68
N PHE A 417 -26.72 -5.05 -7.83
CA PHE A 417 -28.08 -5.57 -7.70
C PHE A 417 -29.09 -4.45 -7.59
N PHE A 418 -30.08 -4.45 -8.49
CA PHE A 418 -31.20 -3.50 -8.44
C PHE A 418 -32.30 -4.04 -7.52
N LEU A 419 -32.39 -3.49 -6.31
CA LEU A 419 -33.45 -3.84 -5.37
C LEU A 419 -34.60 -2.88 -5.56
N THR A 420 -35.71 -3.40 -6.08
CA THR A 420 -36.94 -2.64 -6.29
C THR A 420 -38.12 -3.38 -5.67
N ARG A 421 -39.12 -2.63 -5.20
CA ARG A 421 -40.43 -3.22 -4.87
C ARG A 421 -41.24 -3.54 -6.12
N ASN A 422 -40.93 -2.91 -7.26
CA ASN A 422 -41.59 -3.21 -8.52
C ASN A 422 -41.12 -4.57 -9.06
N ASN A 423 -41.99 -5.56 -9.07
CA ASN A 423 -41.68 -6.91 -9.53
C ASN A 423 -41.86 -7.11 -11.04
N MET A 424 -42.23 -6.06 -11.79
CA MET A 424 -42.36 -6.04 -13.25
C MET A 424 -43.16 -7.23 -13.80
N ARG A 425 -44.36 -7.47 -13.24
CA ARG A 425 -45.20 -8.61 -13.62
C ARG A 425 -45.49 -8.66 -15.11
N LYS A 426 -45.47 -9.88 -15.63
CA LYS A 426 -45.82 -10.20 -17.03
C LYS A 426 -46.94 -11.23 -17.14
N ASP A 427 -47.62 -11.53 -16.05
CA ASP A 427 -48.61 -12.60 -15.93
C ASP A 427 -50.03 -12.11 -15.58
N VAL A 428 -50.24 -10.79 -15.44
CA VAL A 428 -51.55 -10.19 -15.14
C VAL A 428 -52.04 -9.38 -16.32
N TYR A 429 -53.19 -9.77 -16.86
CA TYR A 429 -53.91 -8.98 -17.84
C TYR A 429 -54.78 -7.92 -17.17
N LEU A 430 -55.01 -6.78 -17.81
CA LEU A 430 -55.82 -5.71 -17.20
C LEU A 430 -57.24 -6.18 -16.82
N GLY A 431 -57.83 -7.09 -17.60
CA GLY A 431 -59.12 -7.70 -17.29
C GLY A 431 -59.15 -8.65 -16.08
N GLN A 432 -57.99 -9.06 -15.58
CA GLN A 432 -57.84 -9.95 -14.41
C GLN A 432 -57.59 -9.18 -13.11
N ILE A 433 -57.46 -7.85 -13.19
CA ILE A 433 -57.31 -6.98 -12.01
C ILE A 433 -58.65 -6.96 -11.29
N ALA A 434 -58.66 -7.43 -10.05
CA ALA A 434 -59.88 -7.74 -9.33
C ALA A 434 -59.87 -7.28 -7.87
N ASP A 435 -61.08 -7.23 -7.30
CA ASP A 435 -61.30 -7.03 -5.88
C ASP A 435 -60.92 -8.29 -5.06
N GLU A 436 -61.15 -8.24 -3.75
CA GLU A 436 -60.91 -9.38 -2.86
C GLU A 436 -61.78 -10.62 -3.14
N ASN A 437 -62.87 -10.48 -3.89
CA ASN A 437 -63.76 -11.56 -4.30
C ASN A 437 -63.44 -12.08 -5.71
N GLY A 438 -62.41 -11.52 -6.35
CA GLY A 438 -61.96 -11.89 -7.68
C GLY A 438 -62.82 -11.29 -8.81
N ASN A 439 -63.72 -10.35 -8.50
CA ASN A 439 -64.48 -9.63 -9.50
C ASN A 439 -63.62 -8.54 -10.17
N PRO A 440 -63.62 -8.42 -11.51
CA PRO A 440 -62.87 -7.37 -12.18
C PRO A 440 -63.29 -5.96 -11.74
N ILE A 441 -62.32 -5.11 -11.38
CA ILE A 441 -62.57 -3.74 -10.87
C ILE A 441 -62.38 -2.64 -11.92
N LEU A 442 -61.74 -2.96 -13.05
CA LEU A 442 -61.56 -2.01 -14.16
C LEU A 442 -62.75 -2.10 -15.14
N ALA A 443 -63.86 -1.45 -14.77
CA ALA A 443 -65.15 -1.60 -15.44
C ALA A 443 -65.19 -0.97 -16.86
N ASP A 444 -64.48 0.14 -17.07
CA ASP A 444 -64.56 0.95 -18.31
C ASP A 444 -63.50 0.58 -19.36
N LEU A 445 -62.86 -0.59 -19.24
CA LEU A 445 -61.89 -1.05 -20.23
C LEU A 445 -62.59 -1.48 -21.52
N THR A 446 -62.05 -1.02 -22.64
CA THR A 446 -62.32 -1.64 -23.93
C THR A 446 -61.82 -3.09 -23.94
N LEU A 447 -62.34 -3.81 -24.91
CA LEU A 447 -62.06 -5.22 -25.11
C LEU A 447 -60.59 -5.50 -25.42
N ASP A 448 -59.93 -4.59 -26.12
CA ASP A 448 -58.51 -4.68 -26.44
C ASP A 448 -57.64 -4.31 -25.23
N GLU A 449 -58.03 -3.30 -24.45
CA GLU A 449 -57.33 -2.97 -23.20
C GLU A 449 -57.39 -4.12 -22.19
N LYS A 450 -58.50 -4.87 -22.09
CA LYS A 450 -58.58 -6.03 -21.18
C LYS A 450 -57.51 -7.10 -21.47
N LYS A 451 -56.95 -7.16 -22.68
CA LYS A 451 -55.93 -8.13 -23.12
C LYS A 451 -54.50 -7.62 -23.01
N THR A 452 -54.30 -6.35 -22.68
CA THR A 452 -52.94 -5.87 -22.45
C THR A 452 -52.48 -6.35 -21.09
N LEU A 453 -51.22 -6.76 -21.00
CA LEU A 453 -50.58 -7.02 -19.71
C LEU A 453 -50.53 -5.71 -18.92
N LEU A 454 -50.66 -5.81 -17.61
CA LEU A 454 -50.44 -4.67 -16.72
C LEU A 454 -49.02 -4.16 -16.91
N ASP A 455 -48.90 -2.94 -17.43
CA ASP A 455 -47.61 -2.26 -17.52
C ASP A 455 -47.26 -1.68 -16.15
N CYS A 456 -46.39 -2.36 -15.42
CA CYS A 456 -45.93 -1.94 -14.10
C CYS A 456 -45.10 -0.64 -14.12
N ALA A 457 -44.71 -0.13 -15.29
CA ALA A 457 -44.06 1.17 -15.45
C ALA A 457 -44.99 2.23 -16.07
N GLY A 458 -46.24 1.87 -16.36
CA GLY A 458 -47.21 2.74 -17.01
C GLY A 458 -47.65 3.91 -16.12
N THR A 459 -47.83 5.09 -16.73
CA THR A 459 -48.28 6.31 -16.03
C THR A 459 -49.78 6.60 -16.21
N ASP A 460 -50.55 5.64 -16.77
CA ASP A 460 -52.01 5.80 -16.91
C ASP A 460 -52.66 5.79 -15.52
N ALA A 461 -53.24 6.93 -15.15
CA ALA A 461 -53.86 7.13 -13.84
C ALA A 461 -54.99 6.12 -13.55
N ARG A 462 -55.64 5.55 -14.58
CA ARG A 462 -56.66 4.51 -14.41
C ARG A 462 -56.10 3.24 -13.77
N PHE A 463 -54.81 2.95 -13.95
CA PHE A 463 -54.18 1.71 -13.51
C PHE A 463 -53.30 1.86 -12.26
N ALA A 464 -53.19 3.07 -11.70
CA ALA A 464 -52.32 3.34 -10.54
C ALA A 464 -52.58 2.40 -9.36
N LYS A 465 -53.86 2.14 -9.03
CA LYS A 465 -54.23 1.19 -7.95
C LYS A 465 -53.84 -0.25 -8.28
N ALA A 466 -53.94 -0.64 -9.55
CA ALA A 466 -53.55 -1.97 -9.99
C ALA A 466 -52.03 -2.18 -9.95
N VAL A 467 -51.27 -1.17 -10.38
CA VAL A 467 -49.80 -1.17 -10.23
C VAL A 467 -49.44 -1.31 -8.76
N GLN A 468 -50.06 -0.54 -7.87
CA GLN A 468 -49.82 -0.66 -6.43
C GLN A 468 -50.16 -2.05 -5.89
N ASP A 469 -51.31 -2.63 -6.24
CA ASP A 469 -51.77 -3.89 -5.68
C ASP A 469 -51.03 -5.12 -6.23
N TYR A 470 -50.62 -5.08 -7.50
CA TYR A 470 -50.06 -6.24 -8.21
C TYR A 470 -48.57 -6.11 -8.51
N CYS A 471 -48.06 -4.92 -8.80
CA CYS A 471 -46.66 -4.70 -9.18
C CYS A 471 -45.75 -4.32 -8.01
N ILE A 472 -46.27 -3.61 -6.99
CA ILE A 472 -45.46 -3.16 -5.85
C ILE A 472 -45.54 -4.17 -4.71
N ASP A 473 -44.40 -4.78 -4.40
CA ASP A 473 -44.24 -5.75 -3.33
C ASP A 473 -44.09 -5.12 -1.93
N ASP A 474 -44.53 -5.86 -0.91
CA ASP A 474 -44.26 -5.51 0.49
C ASP A 474 -42.90 -6.06 0.93
N HIS A 475 -41.98 -5.16 1.26
CA HIS A 475 -40.64 -5.48 1.76
C HIS A 475 -40.53 -5.38 3.30
N SER A 476 -41.66 -5.33 4.02
CA SER A 476 -41.70 -5.28 5.50
C SER A 476 -41.00 -6.46 6.19
N PHE A 477 -40.77 -7.58 5.48
CA PHE A 477 -40.01 -8.71 5.98
C PHE A 477 -38.51 -8.39 6.17
N ILE A 478 -37.98 -7.37 5.49
CA ILE A 478 -36.57 -6.98 5.58
C ILE A 478 -36.38 -6.19 6.88
N GLY A 479 -35.67 -6.78 7.84
CA GLY A 479 -35.25 -6.11 9.08
C GLY A 479 -33.86 -5.48 8.99
N GLU A 480 -33.03 -5.92 8.05
CA GLU A 480 -31.77 -5.28 7.71
C GLU A 480 -31.41 -5.57 6.23
N THR A 481 -30.83 -4.59 5.55
CA THR A 481 -30.16 -4.76 4.27
C THR A 481 -28.64 -4.62 4.45
N LEU A 482 -27.87 -5.68 4.22
CA LEU A 482 -26.42 -5.72 4.30
C LEU A 482 -25.79 -5.74 2.90
N VAL A 483 -24.91 -4.78 2.63
CA VAL A 483 -24.06 -4.75 1.42
C VAL A 483 -22.61 -4.95 1.82
N THR A 484 -21.97 -5.98 1.25
CA THR A 484 -20.60 -6.40 1.60
C THR A 484 -19.77 -6.79 0.37
N ASP A 485 -18.48 -7.08 0.56
CA ASP A 485 -17.58 -7.68 -0.45
C ASP A 485 -17.38 -6.85 -1.73
N GLY A 486 -17.48 -5.52 -1.62
CA GLY A 486 -17.46 -4.59 -2.74
C GLY A 486 -18.78 -4.52 -3.51
N GLY A 487 -19.86 -5.07 -2.94
CA GLY A 487 -21.20 -5.07 -3.53
C GLY A 487 -21.79 -3.68 -3.68
N THR A 488 -22.64 -3.53 -4.70
CA THR A 488 -23.44 -2.34 -4.94
C THR A 488 -24.92 -2.70 -4.96
N LEU A 489 -25.68 -2.11 -4.06
CA LEU A 489 -27.12 -2.15 -4.06
C LEU A 489 -27.66 -0.88 -4.72
N ILE A 490 -28.46 -1.04 -5.77
CA ILE A 490 -29.06 0.05 -6.54
C ILE A 490 -30.54 0.16 -6.16
N VAL A 491 -30.97 1.36 -5.79
CA VAL A 491 -32.37 1.67 -5.42
C VAL A 491 -32.83 2.99 -6.04
N ASP A 492 -34.12 3.08 -6.33
CA ASP A 492 -34.82 4.29 -6.79
C ASP A 492 -35.80 4.84 -5.73
N GLU A 493 -36.05 4.08 -4.67
CA GLU A 493 -36.89 4.43 -3.53
C GLU A 493 -36.33 3.83 -2.22
N ASP A 494 -36.49 4.55 -1.12
CA ASP A 494 -36.06 4.10 0.20
C ASP A 494 -36.78 2.82 0.64
N ALA A 495 -38.10 2.75 0.41
CA ALA A 495 -38.96 1.64 0.81
C ALA A 495 -38.54 0.28 0.21
N ALA A 496 -37.71 0.26 -0.85
CA ALA A 496 -37.13 -0.97 -1.39
C ALA A 496 -36.18 -1.66 -0.42
N LEU A 497 -35.55 -0.92 0.49
CA LEU A 497 -34.62 -1.41 1.51
C LEU A 497 -35.32 -2.04 2.74
N GLY A 498 -36.65 -2.01 2.79
CA GLY A 498 -37.47 -2.47 3.91
C GLY A 498 -38.28 -1.34 4.57
N GLY A 499 -38.98 -1.65 5.65
CA GLY A 499 -39.68 -0.65 6.47
C GLY A 499 -38.73 0.36 7.13
N VAL A 500 -39.29 1.39 7.79
CA VAL A 500 -38.50 2.45 8.45
C VAL A 500 -37.62 1.94 9.60
N ASP A 501 -37.98 0.81 10.21
CA ASP A 501 -37.22 0.15 11.27
C ASP A 501 -36.14 -0.82 10.73
N ALA A 502 -35.92 -0.84 9.41
CA ALA A 502 -34.97 -1.74 8.76
C ALA A 502 -33.61 -1.08 8.58
N ASP A 503 -32.58 -1.62 9.23
CA ASP A 503 -31.22 -1.08 9.17
C ASP A 503 -30.61 -1.21 7.76
N LEU A 504 -29.81 -0.24 7.34
CA LEU A 504 -28.89 -0.37 6.22
C LEU A 504 -27.47 -0.57 6.75
N ARG A 505 -26.83 -1.70 6.45
CA ARG A 505 -25.46 -2.00 6.87
C ARG A 505 -24.52 -2.05 5.66
N LEU A 506 -23.48 -1.22 5.68
CA LEU A 506 -22.43 -1.18 4.67
C LEU A 506 -21.13 -1.69 5.28
N ALA A 507 -20.65 -2.82 4.77
CA ALA A 507 -19.41 -3.46 5.21
C ALA A 507 -18.49 -3.67 4.00
N ASN A 508 -17.79 -2.62 3.57
CA ASN A 508 -17.16 -2.57 2.24
C ASN A 508 -18.19 -2.66 1.10
N GLY A 509 -19.31 -1.95 1.27
CA GLY A 509 -20.45 -1.97 0.35
C GLY A 509 -20.89 -0.58 -0.10
N ARG A 510 -21.63 -0.52 -1.19
CA ARG A 510 -22.18 0.71 -1.80
C ARG A 510 -23.70 0.67 -1.86
N LEU A 511 -24.36 1.70 -1.32
CA LEU A 511 -25.72 2.07 -1.70
C LEU A 511 -25.62 3.07 -2.86
N ARG A 512 -26.29 2.78 -3.97
CA ARG A 512 -26.42 3.69 -5.11
C ARG A 512 -27.88 4.07 -5.32
N VAL A 513 -28.19 5.34 -5.08
CA VAL A 513 -29.51 5.93 -5.33
C VAL A 513 -29.54 6.44 -6.77
N VAL A 514 -30.48 5.95 -7.57
CA VAL A 514 -30.68 6.36 -8.97
C VAL A 514 -31.94 7.18 -9.16
N GLY A 515 -31.94 8.04 -10.18
CA GLY A 515 -33.04 8.98 -10.43
C GLY A 515 -33.18 10.03 -9.34
N THR A 516 -34.34 10.68 -9.32
CA THR A 516 -34.66 11.83 -8.44
C THR A 516 -35.86 11.57 -7.53
N THR A 517 -36.35 10.32 -7.46
CA THR A 517 -37.57 9.95 -6.73
C THR A 517 -37.31 9.73 -5.25
N MET A 518 -36.18 9.11 -4.89
CA MET A 518 -35.75 8.97 -3.50
C MET A 518 -35.09 10.26 -3.03
N THR A 519 -35.78 11.00 -2.17
CA THR A 519 -35.27 12.25 -1.55
C THR A 519 -34.92 12.09 -0.07
N SER A 520 -35.19 10.93 0.52
CA SER A 520 -34.88 10.64 1.92
C SER A 520 -34.42 9.19 2.10
N LEU A 521 -33.46 8.98 2.98
CA LEU A 521 -33.03 7.69 3.52
C LEU A 521 -33.42 7.67 5.01
N ASP A 522 -34.60 7.13 5.31
CA ASP A 522 -35.22 7.20 6.65
C ASP A 522 -35.05 5.88 7.43
N ARG A 523 -33.78 5.55 7.70
CA ARG A 523 -33.37 4.35 8.44
C ARG A 523 -31.96 4.51 8.99
N GLU A 524 -31.65 3.78 10.05
CA GLU A 524 -30.30 3.74 10.60
C GLU A 524 -29.32 3.19 9.55
N VAL A 525 -28.19 3.89 9.37
CA VAL A 525 -27.09 3.44 8.49
C VAL A 525 -25.89 3.04 9.32
N LYS A 526 -25.44 1.79 9.22
CA LYS A 526 -24.30 1.23 9.95
C LYS A 526 -23.11 1.02 9.02
N LEU A 527 -22.00 1.66 9.31
CA LEU A 527 -20.71 1.52 8.63
C LEU A 527 -19.81 0.58 9.44
N ASP A 528 -19.87 -0.73 9.17
CA ASP A 528 -19.00 -1.70 9.87
C ASP A 528 -17.56 -1.68 9.31
N ALA A 529 -17.44 -1.30 8.04
CA ALA A 529 -16.19 -1.01 7.35
C ALA A 529 -16.44 0.18 6.40
N ALA A 530 -15.55 0.43 5.44
CA ALA A 530 -15.76 1.49 4.46
C ALA A 530 -17.15 1.34 3.78
N GLY A 531 -17.96 2.39 3.80
CA GLY A 531 -19.26 2.41 3.15
C GLY A 531 -19.36 3.56 2.16
N ILE A 532 -20.05 3.30 1.04
CA ILE A 532 -20.25 4.28 -0.02
C ILE A 532 -21.75 4.59 -0.13
N ILE A 533 -22.09 5.87 -0.09
CA ILE A 533 -23.41 6.36 -0.49
C ILE A 533 -23.22 7.18 -1.78
N ASP A 534 -23.80 6.68 -2.87
CA ASP A 534 -23.69 7.19 -4.22
C ASP A 534 -25.04 7.76 -4.66
N VAL A 535 -25.19 9.09 -4.66
CA VAL A 535 -26.40 9.77 -5.16
C VAL A 535 -26.14 10.14 -6.62
N ALA A 536 -26.58 9.28 -7.52
CA ALA A 536 -26.07 9.27 -8.89
C ALA A 536 -26.46 10.53 -9.70
N ASP A 537 -27.70 10.99 -9.56
CA ASP A 537 -28.27 12.08 -10.35
C ASP A 537 -27.94 13.45 -9.73
N ALA A 538 -27.42 14.38 -10.54
CA ALA A 538 -27.06 15.73 -10.11
C ALA A 538 -28.26 16.57 -9.62
N GLY A 539 -29.47 16.26 -10.08
CA GLY A 539 -30.70 16.92 -9.66
C GLY A 539 -31.32 16.34 -8.40
N ASN A 540 -30.74 15.29 -7.80
CA ASN A 540 -31.27 14.68 -6.59
C ASN A 540 -30.54 15.20 -5.33
N ASP A 541 -31.30 15.40 -4.26
CA ASP A 541 -30.82 15.71 -2.90
C ASP A 541 -31.47 14.71 -1.94
N VAL A 542 -30.65 13.85 -1.34
CA VAL A 542 -31.10 12.80 -0.43
C VAL A 542 -30.79 13.20 1.01
N SER A 543 -31.83 13.41 1.80
CA SER A 543 -31.73 13.62 3.25
C SER A 543 -31.60 12.29 4.00
N VAL A 544 -30.54 12.14 4.80
CA VAL A 544 -30.39 11.02 5.74
C VAL A 544 -30.96 11.47 7.09
N SER A 545 -32.18 11.04 7.38
CA SER A 545 -32.97 11.51 8.54
C SER A 545 -32.48 10.95 9.86
N GLN A 546 -31.77 9.82 9.84
CA GLN A 546 -31.31 9.10 11.03
C GLN A 546 -29.78 9.04 11.08
N ALA A 547 -29.24 8.81 12.28
CA ALA A 547 -27.80 8.80 12.48
C ALA A 547 -27.12 7.64 11.72
N ILE A 548 -26.01 7.98 11.07
CA ILE A 548 -24.99 7.08 10.57
C ILE A 548 -24.03 6.75 11.72
N SER A 549 -23.86 5.46 11.99
CA SER A 549 -23.04 4.94 13.10
C SER A 549 -22.03 3.89 12.60
N GLY A 550 -21.07 3.48 13.45
CA GLY A 550 -20.16 2.36 13.16
C GLY A 550 -18.67 2.71 13.20
N GLN A 551 -17.80 1.72 12.95
CA GLN A 551 -16.33 1.90 12.98
C GLN A 551 -15.75 2.34 11.63
N GLY A 552 -16.53 2.22 10.55
CA GLY A 552 -16.11 2.44 9.18
C GLY A 552 -16.12 3.90 8.72
N SER A 553 -15.55 4.13 7.54
CA SER A 553 -15.51 5.42 6.85
C SER A 553 -16.73 5.64 5.96
N LEU A 554 -17.13 6.89 5.80
CA LEU A 554 -18.17 7.31 4.85
C LEU A 554 -17.53 7.84 3.57
N THR A 555 -17.96 7.34 2.42
CA THR A 555 -17.62 7.93 1.12
C THR A 555 -18.86 8.42 0.41
N LYS A 556 -18.92 9.71 0.10
CA LYS A 556 -19.94 10.31 -0.76
C LYS A 556 -19.50 10.29 -2.22
N ARG A 557 -20.30 9.63 -3.07
CA ARG A 557 -20.16 9.56 -4.54
C ARG A 557 -21.42 10.07 -5.24
N GLY A 558 -21.34 10.13 -6.57
CA GLY A 558 -22.43 10.56 -7.43
C GLY A 558 -22.61 12.08 -7.45
N ALA A 559 -23.21 12.60 -8.52
CA ALA A 559 -23.27 14.03 -8.78
C ALA A 559 -24.28 14.78 -7.88
N GLY A 560 -25.25 14.08 -7.28
CA GLY A 560 -26.28 14.67 -6.42
C GLY A 560 -25.79 15.04 -5.03
N ALA A 561 -26.70 15.58 -4.22
CA ALA A 561 -26.44 15.94 -2.83
C ALA A 561 -26.84 14.82 -1.86
N LEU A 562 -26.08 14.67 -0.78
CA LEU A 562 -26.43 13.89 0.39
C LEU A 562 -26.42 14.83 1.60
N THR A 563 -27.58 15.08 2.18
CA THR A 563 -27.75 15.95 3.34
C THR A 563 -27.88 15.09 4.59
N LEU A 564 -27.05 15.33 5.61
CA LEU A 564 -27.06 14.57 6.86
C LEU A 564 -27.86 15.34 7.92
N ASP A 565 -29.08 14.89 8.22
CA ASP A 565 -30.04 15.60 9.09
C ASP A 565 -30.05 15.11 10.54
N ALA A 566 -29.12 14.22 10.90
CA ALA A 566 -28.94 13.70 12.25
C ALA A 566 -27.47 13.80 12.70
N ALA A 567 -27.24 13.82 14.01
CA ALA A 567 -25.90 13.76 14.57
C ALA A 567 -25.28 12.38 14.35
N ASN A 568 -24.13 12.32 13.68
CA ASN A 568 -23.51 11.08 13.24
C ASN A 568 -22.35 10.66 14.18
N SER A 569 -22.11 9.35 14.28
CA SER A 569 -21.18 8.77 15.26
C SER A 569 -20.22 7.73 14.66
N TYR A 570 -20.11 7.67 13.34
CA TYR A 570 -19.11 6.82 12.69
C TYR A 570 -17.68 7.30 12.99
N LEU A 571 -16.76 6.35 13.15
CA LEU A 571 -15.38 6.62 13.60
C LEU A 571 -14.32 6.59 12.48
N GLY A 572 -14.68 6.18 11.27
CA GLY A 572 -13.81 6.31 10.11
C GLY A 572 -13.83 7.71 9.51
N GLY A 573 -12.85 8.01 8.64
CA GLY A 573 -12.82 9.27 7.91
C GLY A 573 -13.98 9.45 6.93
N THR A 574 -14.14 10.68 6.43
CA THR A 574 -15.13 11.05 5.43
C THR A 574 -14.44 11.43 4.13
N MET A 575 -14.83 10.80 3.03
CA MET A 575 -14.33 11.09 1.69
C MET A 575 -15.46 11.67 0.83
N VAL A 576 -15.23 12.81 0.18
CA VAL A 576 -16.16 13.42 -0.77
C VAL A 576 -15.53 13.40 -2.15
N GLU A 577 -15.93 12.47 -3.01
CA GLU A 577 -15.38 12.31 -4.35
C GLU A 577 -16.19 13.09 -5.42
N ALA A 578 -17.51 13.21 -5.23
CA ALA A 578 -18.39 13.90 -6.19
C ALA A 578 -19.69 14.40 -5.53
N GLY A 579 -20.32 15.37 -6.20
CA GLY A 579 -21.55 16.01 -5.73
C GLY A 579 -21.33 16.76 -4.42
N THR A 580 -22.39 16.89 -3.62
CA THR A 580 -22.34 17.60 -2.33
C THR A 580 -22.57 16.64 -1.17
N LEU A 581 -21.75 16.71 -0.13
CA LEU A 581 -22.05 16.20 1.20
C LEU A 581 -22.36 17.40 2.10
N ARG A 582 -23.60 17.51 2.59
CA ARG A 582 -24.08 18.68 3.34
C ARG A 582 -24.41 18.33 4.78
N ALA A 583 -24.01 19.22 5.71
CA ALA A 583 -24.51 19.20 7.08
C ALA A 583 -25.94 19.78 7.15
N GLY A 584 -26.91 19.00 7.60
CA GLY A 584 -28.27 19.48 7.86
C GLY A 584 -28.47 20.03 9.27
N VAL A 585 -27.65 19.55 10.23
CA VAL A 585 -27.72 19.89 11.65
C VAL A 585 -26.32 19.94 12.29
N ALA A 586 -26.22 20.52 13.48
CA ALA A 586 -25.00 20.45 14.29
C ALA A 586 -24.66 18.98 14.62
N GLY A 587 -23.39 18.59 14.43
CA GLY A 587 -22.93 17.21 14.62
C GLY A 587 -23.26 16.26 13.46
N ALA A 588 -23.83 16.75 12.35
CA ALA A 588 -24.05 15.96 11.15
C ALA A 588 -22.75 15.45 10.52
N LEU A 589 -21.70 16.26 10.53
CA LEU A 589 -20.37 15.83 10.14
C LEU A 589 -19.64 15.37 11.41
N SER A 590 -19.17 14.12 11.42
CA SER A 590 -18.53 13.51 12.59
C SER A 590 -17.25 14.28 12.97
N ASN A 591 -17.19 14.76 14.21
CA ASN A 591 -16.03 15.49 14.72
C ASN A 591 -14.81 14.58 14.93
N SER A 592 -13.63 15.17 14.93
CA SER A 592 -12.34 14.50 15.16
C SER A 592 -12.03 13.39 14.16
N MET A 593 -12.66 13.43 12.97
CA MET A 593 -12.40 12.53 11.86
C MET A 593 -11.54 13.19 10.79
N HIS A 594 -10.90 12.36 9.97
CA HIS A 594 -10.21 12.83 8.76
C HIS A 594 -11.23 13.16 7.66
N TYR A 595 -11.10 14.32 7.03
CA TYR A 595 -11.90 14.69 5.86
C TYR A 595 -11.01 14.79 4.63
N ALA A 596 -11.39 14.07 3.57
CA ALA A 596 -10.75 14.12 2.28
C ALA A 596 -11.74 14.59 1.21
N VAL A 597 -11.42 15.65 0.48
CA VAL A 597 -12.27 16.21 -0.57
C VAL A 597 -11.53 16.08 -1.90
N ASN A 598 -12.05 15.26 -2.82
CA ASN A 598 -11.38 14.86 -4.06
C ASN A 598 -12.30 15.09 -5.27
N GLY A 599 -12.83 16.31 -5.41
CA GLY A 599 -13.61 16.73 -6.58
C GLY A 599 -15.08 17.07 -6.30
N GLY A 600 -15.63 16.68 -5.14
CA GLY A 600 -16.95 17.12 -4.68
C GLY A 600 -16.90 18.35 -3.76
N GLN A 601 -18.06 18.67 -3.16
CA GLN A 601 -18.22 19.75 -2.20
C GLN A 601 -18.55 19.18 -0.81
N LEU A 602 -17.74 19.54 0.19
CA LEU A 602 -18.08 19.40 1.61
C LEU A 602 -18.76 20.70 2.05
N ASP A 603 -20.07 20.68 2.21
CA ASP A 603 -20.88 21.84 2.60
C ASP A 603 -21.19 21.79 4.10
N LEU A 604 -20.53 22.65 4.87
CA LEU A 604 -20.75 22.78 6.32
C LEU A 604 -22.06 23.48 6.65
N ASN A 605 -22.66 24.20 5.69
CA ASN A 605 -23.97 24.85 5.82
C ASN A 605 -24.11 25.71 7.11
N GLY A 606 -23.03 26.38 7.51
CA GLY A 606 -23.00 27.23 8.71
C GLY A 606 -22.85 26.47 10.05
N PHE A 607 -22.65 25.16 10.05
CA PHE A 607 -22.37 24.38 11.25
C PHE A 607 -20.87 24.16 11.45
N ASP A 608 -20.37 24.47 12.65
CA ASP A 608 -18.97 24.29 13.00
C ASP A 608 -18.53 22.82 12.90
N LEU A 609 -17.30 22.61 12.42
CA LEU A 609 -16.67 21.30 12.31
C LEU A 609 -15.28 21.35 12.94
N THR A 610 -15.02 20.43 13.87
CA THR A 610 -13.65 20.11 14.30
C THR A 610 -13.22 18.82 13.63
N ALA A 611 -12.32 18.88 12.65
CA ALA A 611 -11.77 17.73 11.96
C ALA A 611 -10.35 17.41 12.46
N ALA A 612 -9.99 16.14 12.48
CA ALA A 612 -8.62 15.71 12.82
C ALA A 612 -7.62 15.98 11.69
N SER A 613 -8.09 16.21 10.46
CA SER A 613 -7.29 16.71 9.34
C SER A 613 -8.16 16.94 8.11
N LEU A 614 -7.69 17.82 7.23
CA LEU A 614 -8.23 18.03 5.89
C LEU A 614 -7.18 17.64 4.85
N SER A 615 -7.59 16.89 3.83
CA SER A 615 -6.75 16.60 2.66
C SER A 615 -7.56 16.59 1.37
N GLY A 616 -6.87 16.57 0.23
CA GLY A 616 -7.52 16.38 -1.06
C GLY A 616 -6.77 16.99 -2.23
N LEU A 617 -6.98 16.43 -3.42
CA LEU A 617 -6.37 16.92 -4.66
C LEU A 617 -7.27 17.90 -5.44
N GLY A 618 -8.44 18.27 -4.89
CA GLY A 618 -9.37 19.22 -5.51
C GLY A 618 -10.71 19.34 -4.77
N GLY A 619 -11.73 19.89 -5.43
CA GLY A 619 -13.06 20.10 -4.84
C GLY A 619 -13.14 21.33 -3.94
N THR A 620 -14.23 21.41 -3.18
CA THR A 620 -14.58 22.63 -2.40
C THR A 620 -15.00 22.30 -0.98
N VAL A 621 -14.56 23.09 -0.01
CA VAL A 621 -15.15 23.15 1.33
C VAL A 621 -15.93 24.45 1.46
N ALA A 622 -17.26 24.36 1.52
CA ALA A 622 -18.14 25.50 1.69
C ALA A 622 -18.47 25.68 3.18
N LEU A 623 -17.97 26.77 3.78
CA LEU A 623 -18.13 27.03 5.21
C LEU A 623 -19.52 27.58 5.56
N GLY A 624 -20.15 28.36 4.66
CA GLY A 624 -21.21 29.28 5.07
C GLY A 624 -20.65 30.27 6.09
N ASP A 625 -21.27 30.38 7.27
CA ASP A 625 -20.78 31.18 8.41
C ASP A 625 -19.97 30.35 9.43
N ALA A 626 -19.70 29.06 9.15
CA ALA A 626 -19.10 28.12 10.10
C ALA A 626 -17.61 28.40 10.41
N SER A 627 -17.18 27.96 11.58
CA SER A 627 -15.76 27.78 11.92
C SER A 627 -15.31 26.35 11.61
N LEU A 628 -14.34 26.20 10.71
CA LEU A 628 -13.63 24.95 10.48
C LEU A 628 -12.35 24.91 11.35
N THR A 629 -12.31 24.00 12.31
CA THR A 629 -11.10 23.72 13.11
C THR A 629 -10.43 22.44 12.61
N LEU A 630 -9.15 22.53 12.28
CA LEU A 630 -8.32 21.41 11.86
C LEU A 630 -7.30 21.10 12.96
N ASP A 631 -7.63 20.16 13.85
CA ASP A 631 -6.74 19.70 14.93
C ASP A 631 -5.83 18.57 14.46
N GLN A 632 -4.93 18.91 13.54
CA GLN A 632 -4.16 17.93 12.79
C GLN A 632 -2.79 17.65 13.41
N SER A 633 -2.55 16.37 13.71
CA SER A 633 -1.26 15.86 14.17
C SER A 633 -0.34 15.40 13.04
N ILE A 634 -0.89 15.28 11.82
CA ILE A 634 -0.18 14.82 10.62
C ILE A 634 -0.10 15.94 9.57
N ASN A 635 0.88 15.83 8.69
CA ASN A 635 1.02 16.73 7.56
C ASN A 635 0.03 16.34 6.46
N THR A 636 -0.75 17.30 5.98
CA THR A 636 -1.72 17.09 4.90
C THR A 636 -1.65 18.21 3.87
N ARG A 637 -2.16 17.92 2.68
CA ARG A 637 -2.24 18.84 1.56
C ARG A 637 -3.67 18.86 1.03
N PHE A 638 -4.18 20.06 0.79
CA PHE A 638 -5.47 20.31 0.17
C PHE A 638 -5.30 21.29 -1.00
N ASP A 639 -5.57 20.78 -2.20
CA ASP A 639 -5.43 21.53 -3.46
C ASP A 639 -6.77 22.15 -3.94
N GLY A 640 -7.86 21.85 -3.24
CA GLY A 640 -9.17 22.46 -3.47
C GLY A 640 -9.31 23.86 -2.86
N SER A 641 -10.50 24.44 -3.01
CA SER A 641 -10.83 25.77 -2.47
C SER A 641 -11.66 25.68 -1.19
N ILE A 642 -11.42 26.59 -0.25
CA ILE A 642 -12.31 26.85 0.88
C ILE A 642 -13.04 28.18 0.62
N GLU A 643 -14.36 28.22 0.83
CA GLU A 643 -15.22 29.38 0.52
C GLU A 643 -16.23 29.69 1.64
N GLY A 644 -16.76 30.92 1.67
CA GLY A 644 -17.80 31.35 2.62
C GLY A 644 -17.42 32.57 3.47
N ALA A 645 -18.28 32.96 4.40
CA ALA A 645 -17.99 34.03 5.37
C ALA A 645 -17.33 33.50 6.66
N GLY A 646 -17.32 32.18 6.84
CA GLY A 646 -16.72 31.47 7.95
C GLY A 646 -15.19 31.61 8.07
N SER A 647 -14.65 30.97 9.10
CA SER A 647 -13.23 31.06 9.47
C SER A 647 -12.54 29.70 9.50
N LEU A 648 -11.21 29.72 9.38
CA LEU A 648 -10.35 28.53 9.49
C LEU A 648 -9.45 28.65 10.73
N THR A 649 -9.47 27.63 11.59
CA THR A 649 -8.48 27.47 12.66
C THR A 649 -7.62 26.26 12.37
N LYS A 650 -6.31 26.45 12.23
CA LYS A 650 -5.33 25.38 12.11
C LYS A 650 -4.66 25.15 13.46
N SER A 651 -4.93 24.01 14.09
CA SER A 651 -4.32 23.55 15.35
C SER A 651 -3.62 22.20 15.17
N GLY A 652 -3.10 21.63 16.26
CA GLY A 652 -2.29 20.41 16.21
C GLY A 652 -0.89 20.62 15.60
N ALA A 653 0.02 19.67 15.85
CA ALA A 653 1.43 19.78 15.50
C ALA A 653 1.75 19.58 14.00
N GLY A 654 0.83 19.00 13.23
CA GLY A 654 1.01 18.72 11.80
C GLY A 654 0.94 19.97 10.93
N TRP A 655 1.38 19.86 9.68
CA TRP A 655 1.36 20.94 8.69
C TRP A 655 0.17 20.83 7.74
N LEU A 656 -0.49 21.94 7.45
CA LEU A 656 -1.48 22.02 6.38
C LEU A 656 -0.89 22.77 5.19
N THR A 657 -0.91 22.17 4.00
CA THR A 657 -0.61 22.86 2.75
C THR A 657 -1.91 23.20 2.02
N LEU A 658 -2.17 24.49 1.80
CA LEU A 658 -3.29 25.00 1.00
C LEU A 658 -2.76 25.53 -0.33
N ASN A 659 -3.08 24.81 -1.42
CA ASN A 659 -2.63 25.18 -2.76
C ASN A 659 -3.73 25.79 -3.64
N GLY A 660 -5.00 25.72 -3.20
CA GLY A 660 -6.12 26.30 -3.93
C GLY A 660 -6.31 27.80 -3.70
N VAL A 661 -7.27 28.36 -4.44
CA VAL A 661 -7.76 29.73 -4.27
C VAL A 661 -8.84 29.73 -3.21
N ASN A 662 -8.51 30.17 -1.99
CA ASN A 662 -9.45 30.22 -0.89
C ASN A 662 -10.09 31.60 -0.78
N THR A 663 -11.41 31.65 -0.93
CA THR A 663 -12.20 32.89 -1.02
C THR A 663 -12.89 33.27 0.29
N TYR A 664 -12.73 32.47 1.33
CA TYR A 664 -13.37 32.75 2.61
C TYR A 664 -12.85 34.02 3.28
N THR A 665 -13.73 34.73 3.99
CA THR A 665 -13.45 36.09 4.50
C THR A 665 -13.33 36.20 6.03
N GLY A 666 -13.80 35.21 6.79
CA GLY A 666 -13.76 35.24 8.26
C GLY A 666 -12.35 35.12 8.88
N GLY A 667 -11.32 34.90 8.05
CA GLY A 667 -9.92 34.85 8.46
C GLY A 667 -9.43 33.47 8.85
N THR A 668 -8.11 33.38 9.06
CA THR A 668 -7.38 32.16 9.39
C THR A 668 -6.58 32.37 10.67
N THR A 669 -6.74 31.48 11.66
CA THR A 669 -5.87 31.46 12.85
C THR A 669 -5.00 30.21 12.82
N VAL A 670 -3.68 30.39 12.81
CA VAL A 670 -2.71 29.29 12.96
C VAL A 670 -2.29 29.24 14.43
N GLN A 671 -2.78 28.25 15.18
CA GLN A 671 -2.55 28.12 16.61
C GLN A 671 -1.33 27.27 16.95
N ASN A 672 -1.05 26.24 16.15
CA ASN A 672 0.08 25.32 16.34
C ASN A 672 0.46 24.62 15.02
N GLY A 673 1.65 24.04 14.98
CA GLY A 673 2.22 23.41 13.79
C GLY A 673 2.49 24.44 12.69
N GLY A 674 2.24 24.06 11.44
CA GLY A 674 2.49 24.94 10.30
C GLY A 674 1.33 25.04 9.30
N LEU A 675 1.25 26.18 8.64
CA LEU A 675 0.40 26.42 7.47
C LEU A 675 1.30 26.84 6.29
N ILE A 676 1.23 26.13 5.18
CA ILE A 676 1.84 26.54 3.90
C ILE A 676 0.71 27.04 3.00
N VAL A 677 0.81 28.28 2.51
CA VAL A 677 -0.10 28.81 1.50
C VAL A 677 0.67 28.94 0.19
N GLY A 678 0.36 28.05 -0.75
CA GLY A 678 1.08 27.93 -2.01
C GLY A 678 2.47 27.33 -1.84
N ASP A 679 2.58 26.02 -2.10
CA ASP A 679 3.88 25.36 -2.22
C ASP A 679 4.68 25.89 -3.45
N ALA A 680 5.89 25.37 -3.66
CA ALA A 680 6.80 25.82 -4.73
C ALA A 680 6.20 25.79 -6.15
N ASN A 681 5.14 25.00 -6.39
CA ASN A 681 4.47 24.88 -7.68
C ASN A 681 3.11 25.58 -7.72
N HIS A 682 2.66 26.19 -6.62
CA HIS A 682 1.32 26.77 -6.48
C HIS A 682 1.37 28.22 -5.96
N ALA A 683 2.23 29.05 -6.54
CA ALA A 683 2.31 30.48 -6.20
C ALA A 683 0.97 31.24 -6.44
N GLY A 684 0.05 30.67 -7.23
CA GLY A 684 -1.31 31.20 -7.42
C GLY A 684 -2.29 30.91 -6.28
N ALA A 685 -1.89 30.16 -5.24
CA ALA A 685 -2.72 29.91 -4.07
C ALA A 685 -3.01 31.20 -3.30
N SER A 686 -4.20 31.30 -2.70
CA SER A 686 -4.56 32.50 -1.94
C SER A 686 -5.47 32.22 -0.76
N ILE A 687 -5.48 33.15 0.19
CA ILE A 687 -6.49 33.29 1.26
C ILE A 687 -6.96 34.74 1.25
N VAL A 688 -8.26 34.97 1.03
CA VAL A 688 -8.84 36.33 1.02
C VAL A 688 -8.93 36.94 2.42
N GLY A 689 -9.29 36.14 3.43
CA GLY A 689 -9.31 36.58 4.83
C GLY A 689 -7.91 36.87 5.40
N ASN A 690 -7.88 37.59 6.52
CA ASN A 690 -6.63 37.87 7.23
C ASN A 690 -6.09 36.61 7.93
N VAL A 691 -4.77 36.46 7.98
CA VAL A 691 -4.08 35.36 8.65
C VAL A 691 -3.42 35.86 9.94
N ALA A 692 -3.73 35.22 11.06
CA ALA A 692 -3.09 35.44 12.36
C ALA A 692 -2.29 34.19 12.77
N VAL A 693 -0.99 34.35 13.02
CA VAL A 693 -0.08 33.27 13.45
C VAL A 693 0.21 33.43 14.93
N SER A 694 -0.15 32.42 15.71
CA SER A 694 -0.02 32.41 17.18
C SER A 694 1.34 31.88 17.64
N ASN A 695 1.65 32.08 18.92
CA ASN A 695 2.89 31.62 19.54
C ASN A 695 3.18 30.14 19.26
N GLY A 696 4.40 29.84 18.76
CA GLY A 696 4.85 28.49 18.43
C GLY A 696 4.38 27.96 17.06
N ALA A 697 3.51 28.70 16.36
CA ALA A 697 3.06 28.33 15.01
C ALA A 697 3.93 28.98 13.92
N ILE A 698 3.91 28.37 12.74
CA ILE A 698 4.68 28.80 11.57
C ILE A 698 3.76 28.99 10.37
N LEU A 699 3.91 30.11 9.66
CA LEU A 699 3.33 30.33 8.35
C LEU A 699 4.42 30.29 7.28
N ALA A 700 4.18 29.59 6.18
CA ALA A 700 5.09 29.53 5.05
C ALA A 700 4.37 29.55 3.69
N GLY A 701 5.13 29.52 2.60
CA GLY A 701 4.61 29.44 1.23
C GLY A 701 4.79 30.73 0.42
N SER A 702 4.38 30.66 -0.85
CA SER A 702 4.55 31.71 -1.87
C SER A 702 3.23 32.33 -2.35
N GLY A 703 2.12 31.99 -1.71
CA GLY A 703 0.78 32.45 -2.07
C GLY A 703 0.48 33.90 -1.69
N THR A 704 -0.79 34.27 -1.83
CA THR A 704 -1.31 35.61 -1.49
C THR A 704 -2.27 35.57 -0.31
N LEU A 705 -2.08 36.46 0.66
CA LEU A 705 -2.90 36.56 1.88
C LEU A 705 -3.66 37.88 1.90
N GLY A 706 -4.85 37.93 2.53
CA GLY A 706 -5.60 39.17 2.73
C GLY A 706 -4.86 40.18 3.59
N GLY A 707 -4.36 39.74 4.75
CA GLY A 707 -3.54 40.50 5.69
C GLY A 707 -2.78 39.53 6.57
N LEU A 708 -1.67 39.95 7.19
CA LEU A 708 -0.84 39.06 8.00
C LEU A 708 -0.48 39.68 9.35
N THR A 709 -0.79 38.99 10.44
CA THR A 709 -0.29 39.29 11.79
C THR A 709 0.51 38.11 12.33
N VAL A 710 1.78 38.34 12.68
CA VAL A 710 2.66 37.34 13.28
C VAL A 710 2.90 37.71 14.74
N ALA A 711 2.35 36.89 15.65
CA ALA A 711 2.39 37.17 17.07
C ALA A 711 3.77 36.89 17.70
N SER A 712 3.97 37.38 18.93
CA SER A 712 5.17 37.05 19.71
C SER A 712 5.38 35.53 19.83
N GLY A 713 6.59 35.04 19.53
CA GLY A 713 6.92 33.61 19.51
C GLY A 713 6.43 32.84 18.28
N ALA A 714 5.71 33.48 17.35
CA ALA A 714 5.33 32.89 16.07
C ALA A 714 6.42 33.11 14.99
N SER A 715 6.38 32.34 13.91
CA SER A 715 7.29 32.53 12.76
C SER A 715 6.56 32.69 11.43
N VAL A 716 7.15 33.46 10.53
CA VAL A 716 6.81 33.51 9.10
C VAL A 716 8.06 33.16 8.27
N ALA A 717 7.91 32.28 7.29
CA ALA A 717 8.96 31.78 6.41
C ALA A 717 8.44 31.77 4.96
N PRO A 718 8.53 32.88 4.22
CA PRO A 718 8.13 32.95 2.82
C PRO A 718 8.77 31.83 2.00
N GLY A 719 8.06 31.39 0.97
CA GLY A 719 8.55 30.35 0.07
C GLY A 719 8.46 28.92 0.63
N ASN A 720 9.24 28.05 0.00
CA ASN A 720 9.48 26.64 0.29
C ASN A 720 10.76 26.25 -0.49
N SER A 721 11.90 26.87 -0.14
CA SER A 721 12.92 27.49 -1.01
C SER A 721 12.62 28.98 -1.27
N ILE A 722 13.65 29.71 -1.71
CA ILE A 722 13.59 31.15 -2.00
C ILE A 722 12.33 31.55 -2.80
N GLY A 723 11.50 32.40 -2.23
CA GLY A 723 10.23 32.82 -2.80
C GLY A 723 9.68 34.13 -2.25
N THR A 724 8.55 34.57 -2.80
CA THR A 724 7.83 35.76 -2.31
C THR A 724 6.49 35.37 -1.72
N LEU A 725 6.23 35.75 -0.47
CA LEU A 725 4.90 35.71 0.14
C LEU A 725 4.21 37.05 -0.07
N ASN A 726 3.01 37.05 -0.65
CA ASN A 726 2.28 38.28 -0.96
C ASN A 726 1.22 38.56 0.11
N VAL A 727 1.13 39.80 0.55
CA VAL A 727 0.12 40.27 1.51
C VAL A 727 -0.66 41.42 0.85
N ALA A 728 -1.92 41.20 0.50
CA ALA A 728 -2.76 42.17 -0.21
C ALA A 728 -3.16 43.38 0.67
N GLY A 729 -3.11 43.22 1.98
CA GLY A 729 -3.37 44.25 2.99
C GLY A 729 -2.15 44.52 3.85
N ASP A 730 -2.39 44.77 5.14
CA ASP A 730 -1.34 45.15 6.09
C ASP A 730 -0.58 43.93 6.63
N LEU A 731 0.71 44.15 6.93
CA LEU A 731 1.62 43.21 7.59
C LEU A 731 1.94 43.75 8.99
N THR A 732 1.72 42.95 10.03
CA THR A 732 2.15 43.23 11.41
C THR A 732 3.09 42.14 11.90
N LEU A 733 4.33 42.50 12.22
CA LEU A 733 5.31 41.62 12.86
C LEU A 733 5.53 42.08 14.31
N GLN A 734 4.95 41.36 15.27
CA GLN A 734 4.99 41.76 16.68
C GLN A 734 6.36 41.50 17.31
N ALA A 735 6.64 42.17 18.44
CA ALA A 735 7.84 41.98 19.25
C ALA A 735 8.08 40.50 19.59
N GLY A 736 9.26 39.98 19.27
CA GLY A 736 9.64 38.59 19.54
C GLY A 736 9.05 37.55 18.57
N SER A 737 8.33 37.96 17.52
CA SER A 737 8.09 37.09 16.36
C SER A 737 9.39 36.86 15.57
N THR A 738 9.43 35.83 14.72
CA THR A 738 10.59 35.54 13.86
C THR A 738 10.20 35.59 12.37
N TYR A 739 10.91 36.40 11.60
CA TYR A 739 10.90 36.35 10.15
C TYR A 739 12.09 35.50 9.68
N GLN A 740 11.81 34.33 9.11
CA GLN A 740 12.82 33.46 8.51
C GLN A 740 13.01 33.83 7.04
N VAL A 741 14.26 34.03 6.63
CA VAL A 741 14.63 34.47 5.29
C VAL A 741 15.69 33.52 4.73
N GLU A 742 15.39 32.82 3.64
CA GLU A 742 16.37 32.09 2.84
C GLU A 742 17.08 33.04 1.87
N ILE A 743 18.40 32.93 1.72
CA ILE A 743 19.20 33.67 0.73
C ILE A 743 20.21 32.77 0.04
N ASP A 744 20.59 33.10 -1.21
CA ASP A 744 21.63 32.38 -1.95
C ASP A 744 22.78 33.29 -2.44
N PRO A 745 23.93 32.71 -2.85
CA PRO A 745 25.06 33.46 -3.38
C PRO A 745 24.78 34.24 -4.67
N SER A 746 23.72 33.90 -5.42
CA SER A 746 23.36 34.58 -6.68
C SER A 746 22.74 35.96 -6.44
N GLY A 747 22.27 36.21 -5.22
CA GLY A 747 21.53 37.43 -4.85
C GLY A 747 20.02 37.21 -4.79
N ALA A 748 19.55 35.97 -4.91
CA ALA A 748 18.14 35.64 -4.67
C ALA A 748 17.90 35.49 -3.16
N GLY A 749 16.73 35.92 -2.70
CA GLY A 749 16.33 35.79 -1.31
C GLY A 749 14.83 35.84 -1.13
N ASP A 750 14.37 35.32 0.01
CA ASP A 750 12.99 35.38 0.40
C ASP A 750 12.53 36.82 0.59
N ARG A 751 11.26 37.05 0.25
CA ARG A 751 10.64 38.37 0.41
C ARG A 751 9.20 38.27 0.90
N ILE A 752 8.83 39.14 1.83
CA ILE A 752 7.42 39.48 2.07
C ILE A 752 7.07 40.73 1.28
N SER A 753 6.06 40.66 0.42
CA SER A 753 5.57 41.79 -0.37
C SER A 753 4.17 42.19 0.09
N ALA A 754 4.09 43.26 0.88
CA ALA A 754 2.84 43.85 1.35
C ALA A 754 2.35 44.99 0.44
N ALA A 755 1.07 44.98 0.07
CA ALA A 755 0.44 46.10 -0.63
C ALA A 755 -0.05 47.19 0.35
N GLY A 756 -0.32 46.84 1.61
CA GLY A 756 -0.63 47.77 2.70
C GLY A 756 0.63 48.29 3.41
N PHE A 757 0.45 48.69 4.68
CA PHE A 757 1.55 49.06 5.58
C PHE A 757 2.23 47.83 6.17
N ALA A 758 3.53 47.92 6.43
CA ALA A 758 4.27 46.95 7.22
C ALA A 758 4.68 47.56 8.57
N GLN A 759 4.06 47.10 9.65
CA GLN A 759 4.39 47.44 11.03
C GLN A 759 5.39 46.41 11.59
N ILE A 760 6.58 46.85 11.98
CA ILE A 760 7.64 46.01 12.55
C ILE A 760 7.91 46.44 14.00
N ASP A 761 7.29 45.75 14.95
CA ASP A 761 7.36 46.06 16.38
C ASP A 761 8.51 45.34 17.09
N GLY A 762 9.69 45.22 16.45
CA GLY A 762 10.83 44.51 17.03
C GLY A 762 10.78 42.99 16.84
N ALA A 763 10.35 42.52 15.68
CA ALA A 763 10.52 41.12 15.27
C ALA A 763 12.01 40.78 15.08
N ASN A 764 12.37 39.51 15.25
CA ASN A 764 13.69 38.98 14.95
C ASN A 764 13.76 38.49 13.51
N VAL A 765 14.94 38.54 12.89
CA VAL A 765 15.19 37.90 11.60
C VAL A 765 16.16 36.74 11.78
N PHE A 766 15.82 35.60 11.20
CA PHE A 766 16.67 34.43 11.12
C PHE A 766 16.99 34.15 9.66
N VAL A 767 18.27 34.26 9.27
CA VAL A 767 18.69 34.08 7.88
C VAL A 767 19.22 32.66 7.67
N GLN A 768 18.57 31.93 6.77
CA GLN A 768 19.00 30.65 6.26
C GLN A 768 19.80 30.88 4.96
N LYS A 769 21.00 30.29 4.88
CA LYS A 769 21.92 30.52 3.76
C LYS A 769 22.11 29.22 2.98
N ALA A 770 21.91 29.27 1.67
CA ALA A 770 22.39 28.22 0.78
C ALA A 770 23.94 28.18 0.79
N PRO A 771 24.59 27.02 0.57
CA PRO A 771 26.04 26.95 0.49
C PRO A 771 26.62 27.83 -0.63
N GLY A 772 27.64 28.63 -0.30
CA GLY A 772 28.46 29.38 -1.27
C GLY A 772 28.92 30.74 -0.74
N THR A 773 29.57 31.52 -1.60
CA THR A 773 30.24 32.78 -1.22
C THR A 773 29.29 33.98 -1.38
N TYR A 774 28.97 34.71 -0.31
CA TYR A 774 28.16 35.92 -0.41
C TYR A 774 28.99 37.19 -0.31
N THR A 775 29.55 37.64 -1.43
CA THR A 775 30.48 38.77 -1.48
C THR A 775 29.98 40.01 -0.69
N PRO A 776 30.80 40.59 0.21
CA PRO A 776 30.50 41.88 0.83
C PRO A 776 30.10 42.93 -0.21
N GLY A 777 29.07 43.72 0.08
CA GLY A 777 28.44 44.65 -0.85
C GLY A 777 27.24 44.08 -1.61
N ARG A 778 26.87 42.80 -1.40
CA ARG A 778 25.59 42.23 -1.87
C ARG A 778 24.45 42.65 -0.93
N SER A 779 23.26 42.89 -1.51
CA SER A 779 22.03 43.24 -0.79
C SER A 779 20.87 42.34 -1.22
N TYR A 780 19.99 41.99 -0.28
CA TYR A 780 18.78 41.18 -0.50
C TYR A 780 17.54 41.98 -0.09
N GLU A 781 16.57 42.16 -0.99
CA GLU A 781 15.31 42.83 -0.67
C GLU A 781 14.36 41.86 0.04
N ILE A 782 14.34 41.90 1.37
CA ILE A 782 13.58 40.94 2.20
C ILE A 782 12.16 41.40 2.49
N LEU A 783 11.86 42.71 2.42
CA LEU A 783 10.51 43.20 2.68
C LEU A 783 10.21 44.41 1.80
N THR A 784 9.04 44.41 1.17
CA THR A 784 8.46 45.59 0.51
C THR A 784 7.06 45.86 1.04
N ALA A 785 6.73 47.14 1.23
CA ALA A 785 5.41 47.58 1.68
C ALA A 785 4.98 48.84 0.92
N ALA A 786 3.97 48.73 0.05
CA ALA A 786 3.55 49.86 -0.80
C ALA A 786 2.87 50.98 0.00
N GLY A 787 2.21 50.66 1.12
CA GLY A 787 1.69 51.64 2.07
C GLY A 787 2.78 52.33 2.90
N GLY A 788 3.93 51.66 3.07
CA GLY A 788 5.09 52.15 3.82
C GLY A 788 5.55 51.17 4.90
N VAL A 789 6.80 51.33 5.34
CA VAL A 789 7.40 50.56 6.44
C VAL A 789 7.48 51.45 7.69
N ASP A 790 6.89 50.99 8.79
CA ASP A 790 7.01 51.62 10.11
C ASP A 790 7.62 50.64 11.13
N GLY A 791 8.50 51.14 12.00
CA GLY A 791 9.26 50.33 12.95
C GLY A 791 10.54 49.69 12.40
N ARG A 792 11.15 48.80 13.19
CA ARG A 792 12.45 48.15 12.92
C ARG A 792 12.52 46.73 13.50
N PHE A 793 13.35 45.89 12.90
CA PHE A 793 13.69 44.56 13.44
C PHE A 793 14.57 44.74 14.70
N ALA A 794 14.39 43.86 15.69
CA ALA A 794 15.08 43.96 16.98
C ALA A 794 16.45 43.28 16.96
N ALA A 795 16.53 42.08 16.41
CA ALA A 795 17.76 41.30 16.35
C ALA A 795 17.88 40.56 15.02
N LEU A 796 19.13 40.37 14.60
CA LEU A 796 19.53 39.50 13.51
C LEU A 796 20.40 38.41 14.10
N ASN A 797 19.99 37.15 13.95
CA ASN A 797 20.73 36.03 14.49
C ASN A 797 21.60 35.42 13.37
N GLN A 798 22.90 35.73 13.35
CA GLN A 798 23.91 35.22 12.40
C GLN A 798 25.26 35.04 13.10
N ASN A 799 25.97 33.95 12.78
CA ASN A 799 27.30 33.66 13.33
C ASN A 799 28.32 33.51 12.19
N LEU A 800 28.88 34.64 11.75
CA LEU A 800 29.97 34.65 10.77
C LEU A 800 31.18 35.37 11.37
N PRO A 801 32.38 34.78 11.29
CA PRO A 801 33.56 35.30 11.97
C PRO A 801 34.02 36.65 11.39
N PHE A 802 33.89 36.85 10.08
CA PHE A 802 34.51 37.99 9.38
C PHE A 802 33.51 38.92 8.66
N ILE A 803 32.22 38.60 8.66
CA ILE A 803 31.21 39.41 7.99
C ILE A 803 30.00 39.59 8.88
N ASP A 804 29.39 40.76 8.76
CA ASP A 804 28.13 41.09 9.39
C ASP A 804 27.04 41.17 8.34
N LEU A 805 25.85 40.71 8.70
CA LEU A 805 24.64 41.02 7.97
C LEU A 805 23.97 42.21 8.68
N GLY A 806 23.46 43.17 7.91
CA GLY A 806 22.85 44.39 8.45
C GLY A 806 21.58 44.76 7.70
N PHE A 807 20.71 45.55 8.32
CA PHE A 807 19.49 46.04 7.67
C PHE A 807 19.63 47.47 7.19
N THR A 808 19.25 47.73 5.94
CA THR A 808 19.02 49.07 5.41
C THR A 808 17.53 49.30 5.20
N TYR A 809 17.05 50.46 5.67
CA TYR A 809 15.64 50.84 5.67
C TYR A 809 15.40 52.02 4.73
N ASP A 810 14.45 51.81 3.82
CA ASP A 810 13.85 52.83 2.96
C ASP A 810 12.37 52.99 3.33
N PRO A 811 11.69 54.08 2.90
CA PRO A 811 10.28 54.32 3.25
C PRO A 811 9.31 53.18 2.88
N THR A 812 9.66 52.34 1.90
CA THR A 812 8.79 51.27 1.37
C THR A 812 9.47 49.90 1.30
N ARG A 813 10.70 49.76 1.79
CA ARG A 813 11.43 48.47 1.73
C ARG A 813 12.47 48.30 2.84
N VAL A 814 12.79 47.05 3.15
CA VAL A 814 13.90 46.66 4.00
C VAL A 814 14.82 45.73 3.22
N THR A 815 16.12 46.02 3.25
CA THR A 815 17.16 45.22 2.61
C THR A 815 18.10 44.64 3.65
N LEU A 816 18.61 43.44 3.39
CA LEU A 816 19.64 42.76 4.15
C LEU A 816 20.98 42.88 3.39
N ASP A 817 21.92 43.62 3.94
CA ASP A 817 23.22 43.91 3.34
C ASP A 817 24.33 43.04 3.94
N VAL A 818 25.24 42.55 3.10
CA VAL A 818 26.44 41.83 3.53
C VAL A 818 27.61 42.80 3.66
N GLN A 819 28.24 42.88 4.84
CA GLN A 819 29.36 43.77 5.13
C GLN A 819 30.54 43.01 5.75
N ARG A 820 31.78 43.46 5.49
CA ARG A 820 32.98 42.99 6.21
C ARG A 820 32.94 43.59 7.63
N ASN A 821 33.07 42.75 8.65
CA ASN A 821 33.17 43.20 10.04
C ASN A 821 34.61 43.62 10.40
N ASP A 822 34.83 44.09 11.64
CA ASP A 822 36.15 44.57 12.09
C ASP A 822 37.07 43.47 12.66
N VAL A 823 36.67 42.19 12.62
CA VAL A 823 37.45 41.06 13.16
C VAL A 823 38.55 40.70 12.16
N ALA A 824 39.82 40.83 12.55
CA ALA A 824 40.97 40.46 11.72
C ALA A 824 41.13 38.92 11.59
N PHE A 825 41.61 38.39 10.47
CA PHE A 825 41.80 36.93 10.32
C PHE A 825 42.71 36.32 11.39
N PRO A 826 43.85 36.94 11.78
CA PRO A 826 44.77 36.37 12.76
C PRO A 826 44.18 36.21 14.15
N THR A 827 43.13 36.96 14.53
CA THR A 827 42.56 36.83 15.88
C THR A 827 41.79 35.53 16.08
N VAL A 828 41.42 34.85 14.99
CA VAL A 828 40.75 33.54 15.01
C VAL A 828 41.74 32.37 15.07
N GLY A 829 43.00 32.60 14.68
CA GLY A 829 44.05 31.58 14.67
C GLY A 829 44.56 31.23 16.08
N GLU A 830 44.66 29.94 16.36
CA GLU A 830 45.14 29.40 17.65
C GLU A 830 46.63 29.03 17.62
N THR A 831 47.12 28.47 16.50
CA THR A 831 48.54 28.13 16.31
C THR A 831 49.34 29.28 15.69
N ALA A 832 50.66 29.25 15.81
CA ALA A 832 51.54 30.20 15.15
C ALA A 832 51.41 30.13 13.62
N ASN A 833 51.35 28.91 13.07
CA ASN A 833 51.14 28.67 11.64
C ASN A 833 49.80 29.25 11.16
N GLN A 834 48.71 29.04 11.90
CA GLN A 834 47.39 29.60 11.57
C GLN A 834 47.42 31.13 11.56
N ARG A 835 48.00 31.78 12.57
CA ARG A 835 48.10 33.24 12.65
C ARG A 835 48.96 33.83 11.53
N ALA A 836 50.07 33.18 11.19
CA ALA A 836 50.96 33.60 10.13
C ALA A 836 50.26 33.56 8.76
N VAL A 837 49.60 32.44 8.46
CA VAL A 837 48.80 32.26 7.23
C VAL A 837 47.63 33.25 7.19
N ALA A 838 46.88 33.37 8.28
CA ALA A 838 45.76 34.30 8.39
C ALA A 838 46.18 35.75 8.10
N THR A 839 47.34 36.16 8.63
CA THR A 839 47.91 37.50 8.38
C THR A 839 48.27 37.68 6.92
N ALA A 840 48.91 36.66 6.32
CA ALA A 840 49.32 36.68 4.92
C ALA A 840 48.13 36.72 3.96
N VAL A 841 47.07 35.95 4.24
CA VAL A 841 45.85 35.91 3.42
C VAL A 841 45.05 37.21 3.58
N GLU A 842 44.93 37.77 4.80
CA GLU A 842 44.22 39.03 5.02
C GLU A 842 44.87 40.20 4.25
N ALA A 843 46.21 40.22 4.19
CA ALA A 843 46.96 41.23 3.46
C ALA A 843 46.75 41.21 1.93
N LEU A 844 46.25 40.10 1.36
CA LEU A 844 45.92 40.01 -0.07
C LEU A 844 44.71 40.88 -0.44
N GLY A 845 43.82 41.16 0.52
CA GLY A 845 42.66 42.03 0.35
C GLY A 845 41.52 41.47 -0.51
N GLY A 846 40.37 42.14 -0.45
CA GLY A 846 39.16 41.77 -1.19
C GLY A 846 39.35 41.77 -2.71
N GLY A 847 38.80 40.76 -3.38
CA GLY A 847 38.99 40.51 -4.82
C GLY A 847 40.12 39.52 -5.14
N ASN A 848 40.90 39.09 -4.13
CA ASN A 848 41.79 37.94 -4.24
C ASN A 848 41.03 36.64 -3.89
N SER A 849 41.18 35.59 -4.70
CA SER A 849 40.44 34.33 -4.52
C SER A 849 40.68 33.62 -3.19
N LEU A 850 41.87 33.77 -2.57
CA LEU A 850 42.15 33.22 -1.25
C LEU A 850 41.47 34.03 -0.16
N TYR A 851 41.61 35.36 -0.21
CA TYR A 851 40.95 36.26 0.74
C TYR A 851 39.43 36.07 0.70
N ASP A 852 38.85 36.06 -0.50
CA ASP A 852 37.40 35.97 -0.71
C ASP A 852 36.83 34.61 -0.27
N ALA A 853 37.63 33.54 -0.31
CA ALA A 853 37.23 32.24 0.22
C ALA A 853 37.33 32.20 1.75
N VAL A 854 38.37 32.79 2.34
CA VAL A 854 38.60 32.79 3.80
C VAL A 854 37.63 33.72 4.54
N VAL A 855 37.32 34.89 3.98
CA VAL A 855 36.40 35.87 4.60
C VAL A 855 35.00 35.30 4.83
N TRP A 856 34.66 34.17 4.20
CA TRP A 856 33.34 33.56 4.21
C TRP A 856 33.22 32.27 5.02
N GLN A 857 34.25 31.86 5.75
CA GLN A 857 34.15 30.63 6.52
C GLN A 857 33.03 30.71 7.56
N ASP A 858 32.16 29.69 7.62
CA ASP A 858 30.90 29.67 8.39
C ASP A 858 31.11 29.52 9.92
N GLY A 859 32.28 29.87 10.42
CA GLY A 859 32.65 29.78 11.83
C GLY A 859 34.16 29.83 12.02
N GLU A 860 34.58 30.04 13.27
CA GLU A 860 35.99 30.14 13.63
C GLU A 860 36.78 28.85 13.38
N GLU A 861 36.16 27.67 13.60
CA GLU A 861 36.80 26.38 13.36
C GLU A 861 37.08 26.14 11.87
N ALA A 862 36.11 26.44 11.01
CA ALA A 862 36.28 26.35 9.56
C ALA A 862 37.35 27.34 9.05
N ALA A 863 37.41 28.54 9.64
CA ALA A 863 38.47 29.51 9.38
C ALA A 863 39.85 28.95 9.76
N ARG A 864 40.01 28.39 10.97
CA ARG A 864 41.27 27.76 11.41
C ARG A 864 41.73 26.63 10.49
N ALA A 865 40.83 25.72 10.13
CA ALA A 865 41.13 24.63 9.20
C ALA A 865 41.57 25.14 7.82
N SER A 866 41.01 26.26 7.35
CA SER A 866 41.45 26.90 6.10
C SER A 866 42.88 27.43 6.19
N PHE A 867 43.26 28.02 7.34
CA PHE A 867 44.63 28.47 7.58
C PHE A 867 45.62 27.31 7.63
N ASP A 868 45.25 26.20 8.28
CA ASP A 868 46.07 24.98 8.34
C ASP A 868 46.33 24.41 6.94
N ALA A 869 45.28 24.27 6.12
CA ALA A 869 45.40 23.76 4.75
C ALA A 869 46.29 24.64 3.85
N LEU A 870 46.34 25.94 4.14
CA LEU A 870 47.10 26.93 3.40
C LEU A 870 48.57 27.06 3.86
N SER A 871 48.95 26.48 5.00
CA SER A 871 50.26 26.65 5.64
C SER A 871 51.46 26.19 4.81
N GLY A 872 51.39 25.02 4.16
CA GLY A 872 52.56 24.42 3.52
C GLY A 872 53.54 23.75 4.49
N GLU A 873 53.08 23.33 5.68
CA GLU A 873 53.90 22.72 6.75
C GLU A 873 54.82 21.57 6.28
N ILE A 874 54.40 20.78 5.28
CA ILE A 874 55.16 19.67 4.71
C ILE A 874 56.60 20.07 4.31
N HIS A 875 56.82 21.31 3.87
CA HIS A 875 58.13 21.80 3.45
C HIS A 875 59.10 21.95 4.63
N ALA A 876 58.60 22.38 5.79
CA ALA A 876 59.40 22.42 7.02
C ALA A 876 59.60 21.01 7.59
N SER A 877 58.55 20.18 7.64
CA SER A 877 58.60 18.81 8.16
C SER A 877 59.53 17.89 7.36
N THR A 878 59.70 18.13 6.05
CA THR A 878 60.64 17.40 5.21
C THR A 878 62.09 17.55 5.69
N LYS A 879 62.48 18.70 6.25
CA LYS A 879 63.84 18.92 6.80
C LYS A 879 64.15 17.92 7.93
N THR A 880 63.19 17.74 8.85
CA THR A 880 63.30 16.75 9.94
C THR A 880 63.44 15.32 9.40
N ALA A 881 62.66 14.97 8.37
CA ALA A 881 62.74 13.64 7.77
C ALA A 881 64.12 13.35 7.14
N LEU A 882 64.71 14.33 6.45
CA LEU A 882 66.04 14.21 5.83
C LEU A 882 67.17 14.17 6.88
N ILE A 883 67.06 14.93 7.97
CA ILE A 883 67.98 14.84 9.11
C ILE A 883 67.92 13.44 9.75
N ASN A 884 66.73 12.87 9.94
CA ASN A 884 66.56 11.51 10.48
C ASN A 884 67.18 10.44 9.55
N ASP A 885 66.97 10.56 8.23
CA ASP A 885 67.53 9.64 7.22
C ASP A 885 69.06 9.58 7.23
N SER A 886 69.72 10.69 7.60
CA SER A 886 71.19 10.80 7.67
C SER A 886 71.83 9.72 8.57
N ALA A 887 71.10 9.20 9.56
CA ALA A 887 71.57 8.18 10.48
C ALA A 887 71.89 6.85 9.78
N SER A 888 71.20 6.51 8.69
CA SER A 888 71.37 5.23 7.98
C SER A 888 72.79 5.08 7.40
N LEU A 889 73.33 6.17 6.84
CA LEU A 889 74.70 6.22 6.30
C LEU A 889 75.74 6.00 7.41
N ARG A 890 75.63 6.78 8.50
CA ARG A 890 76.53 6.69 9.66
C ARG A 890 76.51 5.30 10.30
N ASN A 891 75.32 4.75 10.46
CA ASN A 891 75.14 3.43 11.07
C ASN A 891 75.79 2.34 10.20
N ALA A 892 75.57 2.35 8.88
CA ALA A 892 76.20 1.39 7.97
C ALA A 892 77.74 1.41 8.05
N ALA A 893 78.34 2.60 8.09
CA ALA A 893 79.79 2.78 8.23
C ALA A 893 80.33 2.24 9.57
N ASN A 894 79.70 2.63 10.69
CA ASN A 894 80.11 2.19 12.03
C ASN A 894 79.94 0.68 12.23
N GLU A 895 78.83 0.12 11.75
CA GLU A 895 78.57 -1.32 11.80
C GLU A 895 79.58 -2.11 10.97
N ARG A 896 79.94 -1.62 9.78
CA ARG A 896 80.93 -2.27 8.92
C ARG A 896 82.30 -2.34 9.59
N ILE A 897 82.80 -1.22 10.12
CA ILE A 897 84.09 -1.20 10.81
C ILE A 897 84.07 -2.09 12.06
N ARG A 898 82.98 -2.08 12.84
CA ARG A 898 82.83 -2.97 14.00
C ARG A 898 82.88 -4.45 13.60
N ALA A 899 82.19 -4.84 12.53
CA ALA A 899 82.20 -6.21 12.05
C ALA A 899 83.57 -6.65 11.52
N ALA A 900 84.36 -5.73 10.94
CA ALA A 900 85.68 -6.04 10.40
C ALA A 900 86.72 -6.39 11.49
N PHE A 901 86.56 -5.89 12.73
CA PHE A 901 87.46 -6.19 13.84
C PHE A 901 86.95 -7.28 14.81
N ALA A 902 85.70 -7.75 14.67
CA ALA A 902 85.09 -8.74 15.55
C ALA A 902 85.67 -10.19 15.46
N GLY A 903 86.65 -10.44 14.58
CA GLY A 903 87.19 -11.76 14.24
C GLY A 903 88.46 -12.22 15.00
N SER A 904 88.89 -11.57 16.08
CA SER A 904 90.17 -11.86 16.77
C SER A 904 90.07 -12.75 18.03
N GLY A 905 88.93 -13.42 18.26
CA GLY A 905 88.73 -14.34 19.40
C GLY A 905 88.75 -15.82 18.99
N SER A 906 89.94 -16.44 18.97
CA SER A 906 90.18 -17.85 18.67
C SER A 906 89.46 -18.83 19.61
N VAL A 907 88.70 -19.78 19.06
CA VAL A 907 88.45 -21.09 19.70
C VAL A 907 89.62 -22.00 19.30
N ASP A 908 90.49 -22.33 20.25
CA ASP A 908 91.53 -23.36 20.08
C ASP A 908 90.87 -24.72 19.78
N MET A 909 91.18 -25.31 18.62
CA MET A 909 90.86 -26.71 18.31
C MET A 909 92.18 -27.52 18.30
N PRO A 910 92.39 -28.49 19.22
CA PRO A 910 93.63 -29.25 19.28
C PRO A 910 93.66 -30.39 18.24
N VAL A 911 94.79 -30.59 17.55
CA VAL A 911 95.11 -31.83 16.83
C VAL A 911 96.52 -32.31 17.22
N MET A 912 96.64 -33.57 17.66
CA MET A 912 97.89 -34.22 18.07
C MET A 912 98.84 -34.51 16.90
N SER A 913 100.15 -34.39 17.13
CA SER A 913 101.23 -34.78 16.23
C SER A 913 102.34 -35.48 17.02
N TYR A 914 102.95 -36.54 16.44
CA TYR A 914 104.15 -37.19 16.97
C TYR A 914 105.36 -36.87 16.06
N ALA A 915 106.33 -36.16 16.68
CA ALA A 915 107.79 -35.94 16.44
C ALA A 915 108.42 -36.33 15.07
N ASP A 916 109.47 -35.68 14.56
CA ASP A 916 110.54 -34.88 15.16
C ASP A 916 111.09 -33.97 14.02
N GLY A 917 111.25 -32.67 14.27
CA GLY A 917 111.63 -31.65 13.28
C GLY A 917 110.44 -30.85 12.72
N ALA A 918 110.09 -29.72 13.34
CA ALA A 918 108.95 -28.90 12.92
C ALA A 918 109.20 -27.39 13.03
N GLN A 919 109.06 -26.71 11.88
CA GLN A 919 108.82 -25.27 11.80
C GLN A 919 107.35 -24.99 12.13
N ALA A 920 107.12 -23.90 12.87
CA ALA A 920 105.80 -23.46 13.30
C ALA A 920 104.96 -22.91 12.13
N VAL A 921 103.68 -23.30 12.09
CA VAL A 921 102.64 -22.73 11.22
C VAL A 921 101.87 -21.67 12.02
N GLN A 922 101.69 -20.49 11.42
CA GLN A 922 100.97 -19.32 11.95
C GLN A 922 99.50 -19.31 11.48
N PRO A 923 98.55 -18.79 12.28
CA PRO A 923 97.18 -18.55 11.84
C PRO A 923 97.07 -17.38 10.84
N ALA A 924 96.17 -17.48 9.86
CA ALA A 924 95.85 -16.39 8.93
C ALA A 924 94.98 -15.33 9.63
N GLY A 925 95.47 -14.08 9.72
CA GLY A 925 94.78 -12.94 10.34
C GLY A 925 93.91 -12.11 9.38
N PRO A 926 93.04 -11.21 9.88
CA PRO A 926 92.01 -10.46 9.14
C PRO A 926 92.56 -9.30 8.29
N SER A 927 93.54 -9.56 7.44
CA SER A 927 94.39 -8.55 6.79
C SER A 927 94.00 -8.18 5.34
N GLY A 928 92.99 -8.83 4.75
CA GLY A 928 92.58 -8.63 3.34
C GLY A 928 91.56 -7.50 3.09
N PRO A 929 91.47 -7.02 1.83
CA PRO A 929 90.39 -6.14 1.39
C PRO A 929 89.03 -6.86 1.44
N ALA A 930 87.96 -6.10 1.62
CA ALA A 930 86.63 -6.65 1.80
C ALA A 930 85.57 -5.79 1.11
N LEU A 931 84.63 -6.48 0.46
CA LEU A 931 83.45 -5.89 -0.16
C LEU A 931 82.24 -6.20 0.72
N TRP A 932 81.37 -5.20 0.93
CA TRP A 932 80.14 -5.38 1.68
C TRP A 932 78.96 -4.68 1.02
N THR A 933 77.77 -5.19 1.33
CA THR A 933 76.50 -4.60 0.97
C THR A 933 75.53 -4.70 2.13
N GLN A 934 74.72 -3.68 2.32
CA GLN A 934 73.68 -3.61 3.35
C GLN A 934 72.41 -3.05 2.74
N ALA A 935 71.34 -3.84 2.74
CA ALA A 935 69.99 -3.35 2.45
C ALA A 935 69.29 -2.97 3.76
N PHE A 936 68.46 -1.93 3.71
CA PHE A 936 67.71 -1.45 4.87
C PHE A 936 66.31 -0.95 4.51
N GLY A 937 65.40 -1.04 5.47
CA GLY A 937 64.11 -0.36 5.48
C GLY A 937 63.90 0.30 6.84
N VAL A 938 63.43 1.54 6.84
CA VAL A 938 63.19 2.37 8.03
C VAL A 938 61.77 2.93 7.94
N TRP A 939 61.04 2.90 9.05
CA TRP A 939 59.72 3.50 9.20
C TRP A 939 59.69 4.33 10.47
N SER A 940 59.29 5.58 10.38
CA SER A 940 59.22 6.49 11.52
C SER A 940 57.95 7.33 11.53
N THR A 941 57.57 7.73 12.75
CA THR A 941 56.45 8.63 13.01
C THR A 941 56.92 9.68 14.02
N THR A 942 56.80 10.96 13.67
CA THR A 942 56.89 12.10 14.59
C THR A 942 55.48 12.58 14.88
N LYS A 943 55.01 12.45 16.13
CA LYS A 943 53.64 12.75 16.54
C LYS A 943 53.31 14.23 16.38
N SER A 944 52.02 14.52 16.20
CA SER A 944 51.51 15.89 16.21
C SER A 944 51.72 16.59 17.55
N THR A 945 51.87 17.92 17.50
CA THR A 945 51.95 18.80 18.67
C THR A 945 50.76 19.77 18.67
N SER A 946 50.73 20.73 19.60
CA SER A 946 49.74 21.82 19.54
C SER A 946 49.96 22.76 18.34
N GLU A 947 51.13 22.71 17.70
CA GLU A 947 51.53 23.62 16.63
C GLU A 947 51.66 22.94 15.25
N THR A 948 51.97 21.64 15.21
CA THR A 948 52.34 20.91 13.99
C THR A 948 51.59 19.59 13.86
N ALA A 949 51.34 19.16 12.63
CA ALA A 949 50.74 17.87 12.31
C ALA A 949 51.72 16.69 12.48
N GLU A 950 51.18 15.47 12.49
CA GLU A 950 51.97 14.24 12.54
C GLU A 950 52.69 14.01 11.20
N LEU A 951 53.96 13.59 11.27
CA LEU A 951 54.80 13.26 10.13
C LEU A 951 55.09 11.76 10.13
N GLU A 952 54.66 11.07 9.08
CA GLU A 952 55.03 9.69 8.81
C GLU A 952 56.13 9.64 7.75
N GLN A 953 57.08 8.71 7.91
CA GLN A 953 58.22 8.55 7.02
C GLN A 953 58.52 7.07 6.78
N SER A 954 58.81 6.72 5.52
CA SER A 954 59.26 5.40 5.12
C SER A 954 60.44 5.51 4.16
N THR A 955 61.58 4.94 4.54
CA THR A 955 62.83 4.98 3.76
C THR A 955 63.31 3.58 3.46
N GLY A 956 63.55 3.28 2.18
CA GLY A 956 64.11 2.01 1.73
C GLY A 956 65.36 2.23 0.87
N GLY A 957 66.40 1.44 1.09
CA GLY A 957 67.63 1.62 0.31
C GLY A 957 68.69 0.56 0.54
N PHE A 958 69.85 0.80 -0.07
CA PHE A 958 71.02 -0.02 0.15
C PHE A 958 72.31 0.81 0.14
N PHE A 959 73.30 0.33 0.88
CA PHE A 959 74.68 0.79 0.85
C PHE A 959 75.59 -0.33 0.36
N THR A 960 76.60 0.03 -0.40
CA THR A 960 77.72 -0.86 -0.71
C THR A 960 79.02 -0.14 -0.47
N GLY A 961 80.03 -0.87 -0.05
CA GLY A 961 81.33 -0.28 0.20
C GLY A 961 82.46 -1.29 0.12
N PHE A 962 83.66 -0.73 0.09
CA PHE A 962 84.91 -1.46 0.03
C PHE A 962 85.89 -0.86 1.04
N ASP A 963 86.50 -1.71 1.85
CA ASP A 963 87.56 -1.30 2.79
C ASP A 963 88.70 -2.29 2.83
N GLY A 964 89.89 -1.78 3.17
CA GLY A 964 91.10 -2.57 3.35
C GLY A 964 91.84 -2.17 4.63
N ALA A 965 92.75 -3.04 5.07
CA ALA A 965 93.67 -2.72 6.14
C ALA A 965 94.71 -1.70 5.68
N LEU A 966 94.89 -0.62 6.45
CA LEU A 966 96.00 0.33 6.31
C LEU A 966 97.20 -0.06 7.20
N SER A 967 96.92 -0.75 8.31
CA SER A 967 97.90 -1.36 9.21
C SER A 967 97.22 -2.52 9.96
N GLU A 968 97.96 -3.22 10.83
CA GLU A 968 97.38 -4.27 11.70
C GLU A 968 96.27 -3.75 12.63
N THR A 969 96.20 -2.44 12.88
CA THR A 969 95.24 -1.83 13.81
C THR A 969 94.26 -0.86 13.15
N TRP A 970 94.34 -0.59 11.84
CA TRP A 970 93.51 0.41 11.15
C TRP A 970 92.95 -0.07 9.81
N ARG A 971 91.69 0.30 9.53
CA ARG A 971 91.02 0.12 8.24
C ARG A 971 90.43 1.43 7.72
N LEU A 972 90.40 1.57 6.40
CA LEU A 972 89.80 2.69 5.68
C LEU A 972 88.98 2.17 4.50
N GLY A 973 87.84 2.79 4.25
CA GLY A 973 86.92 2.41 3.19
C GLY A 973 86.14 3.56 2.58
N LEU A 974 85.58 3.25 1.42
CA LEU A 974 84.64 4.09 0.68
C LEU A 974 83.29 3.38 0.64
N MET A 975 82.21 4.15 0.70
CA MET A 975 80.85 3.65 0.54
C MET A 975 80.03 4.56 -0.37
N ALA A 976 79.10 3.95 -1.10
CA ALA A 976 78.07 4.62 -1.85
C ALA A 976 76.72 3.94 -1.59
N GLY A 977 75.63 4.65 -1.80
CA GLY A 977 74.29 4.08 -1.63
C GLY A 977 73.21 4.87 -2.34
N TYR A 978 72.06 4.24 -2.45
CA TYR A 978 70.83 4.86 -2.93
C TYR A 978 69.70 4.52 -1.95
N SER A 979 68.87 5.50 -1.63
CA SER A 979 67.63 5.28 -0.90
C SER A 979 66.51 6.13 -1.49
N ARG A 980 65.28 5.68 -1.27
CA ARG A 980 64.07 6.45 -1.56
C ARG A 980 63.28 6.61 -0.27
N SER A 981 62.86 7.83 0.00
CA SER A 981 62.06 8.19 1.17
C SER A 981 60.70 8.70 0.72
N SER A 982 59.64 8.30 1.41
CA SER A 982 58.31 8.90 1.31
C SER A 982 57.93 9.52 2.64
N PHE A 983 57.29 10.68 2.60
CA PHE A 983 56.91 11.50 3.74
C PHE A 983 55.44 11.88 3.61
N ASP A 984 54.66 11.71 4.66
CA ASP A 984 53.22 11.97 4.66
C ASP A 984 52.81 12.82 5.88
N VAL A 985 52.00 13.85 5.63
CA VAL A 985 51.34 14.69 6.64
C VAL A 985 49.84 14.69 6.33
N ASP A 986 49.19 13.60 6.73
CA ASP A 986 47.82 13.26 6.35
C ASP A 986 46.78 14.30 6.79
N ALA A 987 46.96 14.88 7.98
CA ALA A 987 46.06 15.90 8.53
C ALA A 987 45.93 17.12 7.60
N LEU A 988 47.00 17.42 6.83
CA LEU A 988 47.07 18.52 5.87
C LEU A 988 47.04 18.06 4.42
N ARG A 989 46.73 16.78 4.16
CA ARG A 989 46.65 16.17 2.83
C ARG A 989 47.87 16.49 1.96
N SER A 990 49.04 16.37 2.55
CA SER A 990 50.32 16.71 1.94
C SER A 990 51.28 15.54 2.02
N SER A 991 52.03 15.31 0.95
CA SER A 991 53.03 14.25 0.85
C SER A 991 54.27 14.74 0.13
N ALA A 992 55.39 14.06 0.34
CA ALA A 992 56.63 14.32 -0.35
C ALA A 992 57.42 13.02 -0.58
N ASP A 993 58.13 12.95 -1.70
CA ASP A 993 59.02 11.86 -2.07
C ASP A 993 60.44 12.42 -2.24
N SER A 994 61.46 11.65 -1.82
CA SER A 994 62.85 12.02 -2.05
C SER A 994 63.67 10.85 -2.57
N ASP A 995 64.33 11.06 -3.72
CA ASP A 995 65.35 10.16 -4.24
C ASP A 995 66.74 10.61 -3.73
N ASN A 996 67.41 9.74 -2.97
CA ASN A 996 68.61 10.08 -2.21
C ASN A 996 69.82 9.31 -2.73
N TYR A 997 70.92 10.02 -3.01
CA TYR A 997 72.20 9.44 -3.42
C TYR A 997 73.25 9.74 -2.37
N HIS A 998 73.95 8.70 -1.90
CA HIS A 998 74.87 8.79 -0.77
C HIS A 998 76.31 8.48 -1.18
N LEU A 999 77.26 9.26 -0.68
CA LEU A 999 78.69 8.99 -0.80
C LEU A 999 79.38 9.22 0.55
N GLY A 1000 80.27 8.31 0.96
CA GLY A 1000 80.95 8.42 2.24
C GLY A 1000 82.35 7.81 2.26
N VAL A 1001 83.17 8.35 3.16
CA VAL A 1001 84.49 7.83 3.52
C VAL A 1001 84.44 7.47 4.99
N TYR A 1002 84.87 6.26 5.34
CA TYR A 1002 84.83 5.78 6.71
C TYR A 1002 86.11 5.03 7.07
N GLY A 1003 86.45 5.00 8.34
CA GLY A 1003 87.59 4.26 8.83
C GLY A 1003 87.55 4.07 10.33
N GLY A 1004 88.44 3.23 10.82
CA GLY A 1004 88.58 3.03 12.25
C GLY A 1004 89.70 2.07 12.58
N GLY A 1005 90.07 2.07 13.85
CA GLY A 1005 91.11 1.22 14.37
C GLY A 1005 90.80 0.66 15.73
N GLU A 1006 91.44 -0.45 16.06
CA GLU A 1006 91.31 -1.16 17.34
C GLU A 1006 92.68 -1.34 17.99
N TRP A 1007 92.81 -0.88 19.23
CA TRP A 1007 94.00 -1.03 20.07
C TRP A 1007 93.62 -1.85 21.31
N ASN A 1008 94.05 -3.11 21.31
CA ASN A 1008 93.67 -4.11 22.30
C ASN A 1008 92.16 -4.34 22.35
N LYS A 1009 91.45 -3.62 23.22
CA LYS A 1009 90.00 -3.69 23.38
C LYS A 1009 89.31 -2.35 23.17
N THR A 1010 90.07 -1.29 22.87
CA THR A 1010 89.51 0.05 22.60
C THR A 1010 89.45 0.27 21.10
N ALA A 1011 88.29 0.65 20.58
CA ALA A 1011 88.11 0.94 19.17
C ALA A 1011 87.68 2.39 18.95
N PHE A 1012 88.22 2.99 17.89
CA PHE A 1012 87.78 4.30 17.38
C PHE A 1012 87.29 4.14 15.95
N ARG A 1013 86.14 4.73 15.64
CA ARG A 1013 85.48 4.68 14.32
C ARG A 1013 85.08 6.09 13.93
N ALA A 1014 85.25 6.47 12.68
CA ALA A 1014 84.86 7.79 12.20
C ALA A 1014 84.53 7.76 10.72
N GLY A 1015 83.77 8.76 10.27
CA GLY A 1015 83.47 8.93 8.86
C GLY A 1015 82.89 10.30 8.54
N ILE A 1016 82.91 10.59 7.24
CA ILE A 1016 82.25 11.74 6.63
C ILE A 1016 81.40 11.26 5.47
N GLY A 1017 80.24 11.88 5.27
CA GLY A 1017 79.33 11.54 4.19
C GLY A 1017 78.59 12.76 3.66
N TYR A 1018 78.21 12.68 2.39
CA TYR A 1018 77.34 13.65 1.76
C TYR A 1018 76.21 12.92 1.04
N SER A 1019 75.00 13.44 1.16
CA SER A 1019 73.80 12.92 0.50
C SER A 1019 73.15 14.00 -0.34
N TRP A 1020 72.89 13.70 -1.61
CA TRP A 1020 72.07 14.54 -2.50
C TRP A 1020 70.64 14.03 -2.48
N HIS A 1021 69.67 14.94 -2.43
CA HIS A 1021 68.25 14.67 -2.33
C HIS A 1021 67.53 15.40 -3.46
N SER A 1022 66.75 14.67 -4.26
CA SER A 1022 65.80 15.24 -5.22
C SER A 1022 64.41 15.11 -4.62
N VAL A 1023 63.79 16.21 -4.22
CA VAL A 1023 62.53 16.23 -3.46
C VAL A 1023 61.37 16.67 -4.35
N GLU A 1024 60.32 15.85 -4.39
CA GLU A 1024 59.03 16.18 -5.00
C GLU A 1024 57.96 16.28 -3.91
N THR A 1025 57.11 17.29 -3.97
CA THR A 1025 56.06 17.56 -2.98
C THR A 1025 54.70 17.71 -3.64
N SER A 1026 53.65 17.26 -2.96
CA SER A 1026 52.27 17.36 -3.40
C SER A 1026 51.37 17.75 -2.23
N ARG A 1027 50.70 18.90 -2.34
CA ARG A 1027 49.73 19.40 -1.34
C ARG A 1027 48.34 19.56 -1.96
N SER A 1028 47.31 19.13 -1.24
CA SER A 1028 45.91 19.31 -1.64
C SER A 1028 45.20 20.30 -0.71
N VAL A 1029 45.02 21.54 -1.16
CA VAL A 1029 44.32 22.58 -0.40
C VAL A 1029 42.85 22.51 -0.74
N ALA A 1030 41.98 22.25 0.24
CA ALA A 1030 40.53 22.25 0.00
C ALA A 1030 39.76 22.61 1.27
N PHE A 1031 38.94 23.66 1.17
CA PHE A 1031 38.02 24.12 2.22
C PHE A 1031 36.79 24.78 1.55
N PRO A 1032 35.69 25.06 2.27
CA PRO A 1032 34.49 25.64 1.68
C PRO A 1032 34.79 26.87 0.81
N GLY A 1033 34.42 26.80 -0.47
CA GLY A 1033 34.65 27.88 -1.45
C GLY A 1033 36.00 27.86 -2.18
N PHE A 1034 36.91 26.93 -1.88
CA PHE A 1034 38.24 26.91 -2.49
C PHE A 1034 38.85 25.51 -2.61
N SER A 1035 39.49 25.21 -3.74
CA SER A 1035 40.34 24.03 -3.88
C SER A 1035 41.47 24.21 -4.90
N ASP A 1036 42.65 23.71 -4.55
CA ASP A 1036 43.86 23.67 -5.39
C ASP A 1036 44.64 22.38 -5.14
N ARG A 1037 45.36 21.91 -6.17
CA ARG A 1037 46.38 20.86 -6.02
C ARG A 1037 47.73 21.43 -6.42
N LEU A 1038 48.66 21.42 -5.48
CA LEU A 1038 49.93 22.13 -5.56
C LEU A 1038 51.09 21.14 -5.62
N LEU A 1039 52.04 21.39 -6.51
CA LEU A 1039 53.22 20.56 -6.74
C LEU A 1039 54.49 21.41 -6.61
N GLY A 1040 55.50 20.89 -5.93
CA GLY A 1040 56.82 21.52 -5.83
C GLY A 1040 57.94 20.51 -6.08
N ASP A 1041 59.02 20.97 -6.70
CA ASP A 1041 60.22 20.20 -7.01
C ASP A 1041 61.45 21.03 -6.66
N TYR A 1042 62.36 20.46 -5.88
CA TYR A 1042 63.59 21.12 -5.46
C TYR A 1042 64.67 20.12 -5.05
N ASP A 1043 65.92 20.58 -5.04
CA ASP A 1043 67.08 19.80 -4.60
C ASP A 1043 67.47 20.17 -3.15
N ALA A 1044 68.04 19.20 -2.44
CA ALA A 1044 68.61 19.40 -1.11
C ALA A 1044 69.89 18.56 -0.91
N GLY A 1045 70.70 18.95 0.07
CA GLY A 1045 71.99 18.31 0.35
C GLY A 1045 72.25 18.16 1.84
N THR A 1046 72.60 16.94 2.28
CA THR A 1046 72.94 16.64 3.68
C THR A 1046 74.41 16.28 3.81
N PHE A 1047 75.19 17.13 4.49
CA PHE A 1047 76.54 16.82 4.94
C PHE A 1047 76.51 16.20 6.35
N GLN A 1048 77.37 15.22 6.60
CA GLN A 1048 77.50 14.64 7.93
C GLN A 1048 78.94 14.23 8.25
N ALA A 1049 79.37 14.49 9.48
CA ALA A 1049 80.62 13.99 10.06
C ALA A 1049 80.36 13.32 11.40
N PHE A 1050 80.99 12.16 11.65
CA PHE A 1050 80.76 11.40 12.88
C PHE A 1050 81.99 10.66 13.39
N GLY A 1051 82.01 10.41 14.70
CA GLY A 1051 83.03 9.64 15.40
C GLY A 1051 82.48 8.85 16.57
N GLU A 1052 83.02 7.66 16.82
CA GLU A 1052 82.64 6.76 17.91
C GLU A 1052 83.89 6.21 18.61
N LEU A 1053 83.88 6.24 19.94
CA LEU A 1053 84.87 5.59 20.79
C LEU A 1053 84.18 4.49 21.60
N SER A 1054 84.77 3.29 21.63
CA SER A 1054 84.22 2.15 22.38
C SER A 1054 85.31 1.33 23.07
N HIS A 1055 84.93 0.59 24.11
CA HIS A 1055 85.84 -0.30 24.84
C HIS A 1055 85.18 -1.64 25.16
N ARG A 1056 85.80 -2.75 24.76
CA ARG A 1056 85.28 -4.11 24.90
C ARG A 1056 85.70 -4.75 26.22
N PHE A 1057 84.75 -5.42 26.88
CA PHE A 1057 84.92 -6.26 28.05
C PHE A 1057 84.45 -7.67 27.73
N ASP A 1058 85.33 -8.66 27.84
CA ASP A 1058 84.95 -10.07 27.65
C ASP A 1058 84.44 -10.65 28.98
N VAL A 1059 83.22 -11.20 28.96
CA VAL A 1059 82.51 -11.77 30.11
C VAL A 1059 82.07 -13.20 29.75
N GLY A 1060 82.93 -14.17 30.04
CA GLY A 1060 82.72 -15.57 29.63
C GLY A 1060 82.83 -15.72 28.11
N GLN A 1061 81.80 -16.29 27.48
CA GLN A 1061 81.70 -16.35 26.00
C GLN A 1061 81.08 -15.08 25.40
N ALA A 1062 80.50 -14.19 26.21
CA ALA A 1062 79.92 -12.94 25.74
C ALA A 1062 80.92 -11.78 25.84
N ALA A 1063 80.67 -10.70 25.10
CA ALA A 1063 81.39 -9.45 25.21
C ALA A 1063 80.42 -8.28 25.36
N LEU A 1064 80.78 -7.33 26.21
CA LEU A 1064 80.07 -6.08 26.45
C LEU A 1064 80.95 -4.92 25.97
N GLU A 1065 80.39 -3.98 25.22
CA GLU A 1065 81.11 -2.86 24.61
C GLU A 1065 80.34 -1.56 24.82
N PRO A 1066 80.59 -0.82 25.92
CA PRO A 1066 80.14 0.57 26.03
C PRO A 1066 80.78 1.45 24.96
N PHE A 1067 80.01 2.39 24.43
CA PHE A 1067 80.45 3.34 23.41
C PHE A 1067 79.85 4.73 23.61
N ALA A 1068 80.57 5.73 23.09
CA ALA A 1068 80.13 7.10 22.95
C ALA A 1068 80.32 7.54 21.50
N ASN A 1069 79.27 8.08 20.88
CA ASN A 1069 79.26 8.56 19.49
C ASN A 1069 78.83 10.03 19.45
N LEU A 1070 79.45 10.78 18.54
CA LEU A 1070 79.14 12.17 18.21
C LEU A 1070 78.96 12.26 16.68
N ALA A 1071 77.91 12.94 16.24
CA ALA A 1071 77.65 13.24 14.84
C ALA A 1071 77.17 14.68 14.65
N TYR A 1072 77.67 15.36 13.63
CA TYR A 1072 77.19 16.66 13.18
C TYR A 1072 76.57 16.50 11.79
N VAL A 1073 75.35 17.01 11.61
CA VAL A 1073 74.54 16.92 10.40
C VAL A 1073 74.14 18.32 9.97
N SER A 1074 74.40 18.67 8.72
CA SER A 1074 74.06 19.96 8.13
C SER A 1074 73.25 19.72 6.86
N LEU A 1075 72.00 20.18 6.83
CA LEU A 1075 71.08 20.09 5.71
C LEU A 1075 70.94 21.46 5.04
N ASN A 1076 71.00 21.51 3.72
CA ASN A 1076 70.70 22.69 2.91
C ASN A 1076 69.59 22.36 1.90
N THR A 1077 68.59 23.22 1.77
CA THR A 1077 67.47 23.08 0.82
C THR A 1077 67.44 24.28 -0.13
N ASP A 1078 67.31 24.05 -1.43
CA ASP A 1078 67.21 25.11 -2.43
C ASP A 1078 65.83 25.80 -2.39
N GLY A 1079 65.78 27.08 -2.81
CA GLY A 1079 64.52 27.81 -2.94
C GLY A 1079 63.74 27.41 -4.20
N PHE A 1080 62.41 27.38 -4.11
CA PHE A 1080 61.52 26.98 -5.20
C PHE A 1080 60.13 27.61 -5.08
N SER A 1081 59.29 27.47 -6.11
CA SER A 1081 57.89 27.88 -6.08
C SER A 1081 56.99 26.71 -6.47
N GLU A 1082 55.92 26.51 -5.71
CA GLU A 1082 54.88 25.57 -6.05
C GLU A 1082 54.11 26.00 -7.32
N ARG A 1083 53.50 25.03 -7.97
CA ARG A 1083 52.64 25.21 -9.14
C ARG A 1083 51.28 24.58 -8.87
N GLY A 1084 50.20 25.17 -9.36
CA GLY A 1084 48.88 24.51 -9.36
C GLY A 1084 47.66 25.37 -9.00
N GLY A 1085 47.84 26.62 -8.57
CA GLY A 1085 46.72 27.53 -8.32
C GLY A 1085 47.08 28.75 -7.47
N ALA A 1086 46.06 29.42 -6.93
CA ALA A 1086 46.21 30.65 -6.17
C ALA A 1086 46.86 30.42 -4.79
N ALA A 1087 46.73 29.23 -4.21
CA ALA A 1087 47.35 28.84 -2.95
C ALA A 1087 48.84 28.45 -3.06
N ALA A 1088 49.43 28.54 -4.26
CA ALA A 1088 50.84 28.21 -4.49
C ALA A 1088 51.77 29.11 -3.66
N LEU A 1089 52.72 28.48 -2.97
CA LEU A 1089 53.74 29.15 -2.17
C LEU A 1089 55.04 29.32 -2.95
N SER A 1090 55.75 30.42 -2.67
CA SER A 1090 57.17 30.58 -2.98
C SER A 1090 57.99 30.41 -1.71
N ILE A 1091 59.02 29.56 -1.77
CA ILE A 1091 59.83 29.11 -0.63
C ILE A 1091 61.29 29.51 -0.87
N GLY A 1092 61.91 30.13 0.13
CA GLY A 1092 63.32 30.53 0.07
C GLY A 1092 64.31 29.38 0.28
N GLU A 1093 65.57 29.59 -0.10
CA GLU A 1093 66.68 28.70 0.31
C GLU A 1093 66.85 28.72 1.84
N ASP A 1094 67.23 27.58 2.42
CA ASP A 1094 67.36 27.46 3.88
C ASP A 1094 68.32 26.34 4.32
N SER A 1095 68.77 26.38 5.58
CA SER A 1095 69.70 25.40 6.17
C SER A 1095 69.33 25.01 7.60
N MET A 1096 69.64 23.77 8.00
CA MET A 1096 69.39 23.23 9.34
C MET A 1096 70.60 22.44 9.85
N ASP A 1097 71.14 22.82 11.02
CA ASP A 1097 72.33 22.21 11.62
C ASP A 1097 72.01 21.48 12.95
N THR A 1098 72.14 20.15 12.95
CA THR A 1098 71.83 19.30 14.12
C THR A 1098 73.05 18.49 14.57
N THR A 1099 73.37 18.53 15.86
CA THR A 1099 74.41 17.69 16.47
C THR A 1099 73.79 16.58 17.31
N LEU A 1100 74.16 15.33 17.05
CA LEU A 1100 73.67 14.15 17.77
C LEU A 1100 74.79 13.56 18.64
N THR A 1101 74.47 13.28 19.90
CA THR A 1101 75.33 12.49 20.79
C THR A 1101 74.65 11.18 21.14
N THR A 1102 75.41 10.10 21.31
CA THR A 1102 74.85 8.80 21.66
C THR A 1102 75.75 8.08 22.64
N LEU A 1103 75.17 7.64 23.76
CA LEU A 1103 75.82 6.79 24.75
C LEU A 1103 75.11 5.44 24.76
N GLY A 1104 75.84 4.34 24.66
CA GLY A 1104 75.21 3.03 24.63
C GLY A 1104 76.11 1.89 25.07
N LEU A 1105 75.48 0.73 25.24
CA LEU A 1105 76.10 -0.54 25.57
C LEU A 1105 75.73 -1.56 24.52
N ARG A 1106 76.73 -2.20 23.92
CA ARG A 1106 76.55 -3.33 23.01
C ARG A 1106 76.88 -4.63 23.72
N ALA A 1107 76.21 -5.70 23.33
CA ALA A 1107 76.48 -7.05 23.77
C ALA A 1107 76.58 -7.98 22.57
N SER A 1108 77.54 -8.90 22.58
CA SER A 1108 77.69 -9.94 21.56
C SER A 1108 78.02 -11.29 22.19
N ALA A 1109 77.42 -12.37 21.72
CA ALA A 1109 77.73 -13.73 22.17
C ALA A 1109 77.71 -14.73 21.00
N PRO A 1110 78.75 -15.56 20.81
CA PRO A 1110 78.75 -16.63 19.83
C PRO A 1110 77.90 -17.80 20.32
N PHE A 1111 77.26 -18.50 19.38
CA PHE A 1111 76.57 -19.76 19.62
C PHE A 1111 76.61 -20.62 18.35
N ASN A 1112 76.52 -21.94 18.54
CA ASN A 1112 76.51 -22.88 17.41
C ASN A 1112 75.07 -23.18 16.99
N LEU A 1113 74.78 -23.03 15.70
CA LEU A 1113 73.52 -23.43 15.08
C LEU A 1113 73.80 -24.57 14.09
N GLY A 1114 73.83 -25.80 14.60
CA GLY A 1114 74.28 -26.96 13.82
C GLY A 1114 75.77 -26.87 13.47
N SER A 1115 76.09 -26.86 12.17
CA SER A 1115 77.47 -26.69 11.65
C SER A 1115 77.86 -25.24 11.40
N VAL A 1116 76.95 -24.28 11.61
CA VAL A 1116 77.18 -22.85 11.36
C VAL A 1116 77.44 -22.14 12.68
N VAL A 1117 78.53 -21.37 12.74
CA VAL A 1117 78.83 -20.47 13.88
C VAL A 1117 78.04 -19.17 13.68
N ALA A 1118 77.20 -18.84 14.65
CA ALA A 1118 76.41 -17.62 14.67
C ALA A 1118 76.80 -16.73 15.85
N GLN A 1119 76.60 -15.42 15.71
CA GLN A 1119 76.82 -14.44 16.78
C GLN A 1119 75.54 -13.64 17.00
N ALA A 1120 75.00 -13.71 18.22
CA ALA A 1120 73.89 -12.86 18.64
C ALA A 1120 74.45 -11.50 19.04
N ARG A 1121 73.78 -10.41 18.60
CA ARG A 1121 74.12 -9.03 18.94
C ARG A 1121 72.93 -8.30 19.54
N GLY A 1122 73.21 -7.43 20.52
CA GLY A 1122 72.25 -6.53 21.13
C GLY A 1122 72.85 -5.14 21.38
N LEU A 1123 72.02 -4.10 21.33
CA LEU A 1123 72.38 -2.73 21.68
C LEU A 1123 71.27 -2.11 22.53
N ILE A 1124 71.66 -1.37 23.56
CA ILE A 1124 70.79 -0.43 24.25
C ILE A 1124 71.55 0.90 24.36
N GLY A 1125 70.93 2.01 24.01
CA GLY A 1125 71.56 3.33 24.06
C GLY A 1125 70.57 4.46 24.27
N TRP A 1126 71.11 5.64 24.50
CA TRP A 1126 70.40 6.92 24.57
C TRP A 1126 71.07 7.90 23.61
N GLN A 1127 70.27 8.56 22.78
CA GLN A 1127 70.70 9.59 21.85
C GLN A 1127 70.03 10.92 22.20
N HIS A 1128 70.83 11.98 22.16
CA HIS A 1128 70.38 13.36 22.38
C HIS A 1128 70.75 14.27 21.20
N ALA A 1129 69.82 15.11 20.76
CA ALA A 1129 69.98 16.08 19.66
C ALA A 1129 70.13 17.52 20.17
N TYR A 1130 71.07 18.28 19.59
CA TYR A 1130 71.38 19.67 19.88
C TYR A 1130 71.36 20.52 18.61
N GLY A 1131 71.28 21.85 18.76
CA GLY A 1131 71.29 22.80 17.66
C GLY A 1131 69.87 23.05 17.15
N ASP A 1132 69.69 23.04 15.83
CA ASP A 1132 68.37 23.22 15.23
C ASP A 1132 67.62 21.89 15.31
N THR A 1133 66.57 21.85 16.14
CA THR A 1133 65.68 20.69 16.31
C THR A 1133 64.27 20.96 15.80
N THR A 1134 63.84 22.22 15.74
CA THR A 1134 62.53 22.62 15.22
C THR A 1134 62.68 23.26 13.85
N PRO A 1135 62.24 22.62 12.75
CA PRO A 1135 62.38 23.19 11.42
C PRO A 1135 61.39 24.35 11.22
N ASN A 1136 61.87 25.44 10.65
CA ASN A 1136 61.06 26.56 10.20
C ASN A 1136 61.35 26.80 8.71
N THR A 1137 60.37 27.30 7.95
CA THR A 1137 60.54 27.65 6.54
C THR A 1137 59.81 28.96 6.25
N ASN A 1138 60.49 29.88 5.55
CA ASN A 1138 59.90 31.13 5.11
C ASN A 1138 59.20 30.95 3.75
N VAL A 1139 57.92 31.28 3.69
CA VAL A 1139 57.06 31.07 2.52
C VAL A 1139 56.25 32.33 2.19
N ALA A 1140 55.76 32.45 0.95
CA ALA A 1140 54.88 33.56 0.55
C ALA A 1140 53.84 33.13 -0.49
N PHE A 1141 52.59 33.63 -0.39
CA PHE A 1141 51.60 33.51 -1.46
C PHE A 1141 51.93 34.44 -2.64
N ALA A 1142 51.43 34.12 -3.83
CA ALA A 1142 51.56 34.99 -4.99
C ALA A 1142 50.97 36.39 -4.74
N GLY A 1143 51.83 37.42 -4.77
CA GLY A 1143 51.44 38.81 -4.50
C GLY A 1143 51.31 39.19 -3.01
N GLY A 1144 51.63 38.27 -2.09
CA GLY A 1144 51.61 38.48 -0.64
C GLY A 1144 53.00 38.72 -0.03
N GLY A 1145 53.02 39.08 1.26
CA GLY A 1145 54.25 39.15 2.05
C GLY A 1145 54.72 37.76 2.51
N ALA A 1146 56.01 37.66 2.88
CA ALA A 1146 56.57 36.43 3.42
C ALA A 1146 56.14 36.19 4.88
N PHE A 1147 55.98 34.91 5.25
CA PHE A 1147 55.62 34.45 6.58
C PHE A 1147 56.29 33.11 6.90
N ASP A 1148 56.41 32.79 8.18
CA ASP A 1148 57.12 31.60 8.66
C ASP A 1148 56.17 30.45 8.96
N VAL A 1149 56.60 29.23 8.67
CA VAL A 1149 55.86 28.00 8.89
C VAL A 1149 56.75 26.97 9.58
N THR A 1150 56.34 26.57 10.77
CA THR A 1150 57.05 25.58 11.60
C THR A 1150 56.58 24.17 11.26
N GLY A 1151 57.51 23.21 11.15
CA GLY A 1151 57.24 21.79 10.90
C GLY A 1151 57.57 20.87 12.08
N ALA A 1152 57.32 19.57 11.92
CA ALA A 1152 57.53 18.56 12.95
C ALA A 1152 58.98 18.53 13.44
N ALA A 1153 59.21 18.59 14.75
CA ALA A 1153 60.55 18.69 15.33
C ALA A 1153 61.33 17.35 15.33
N VAL A 1154 62.66 17.44 15.22
CA VAL A 1154 63.58 16.33 15.49
C VAL A 1154 63.52 16.00 16.99
N ALA A 1155 63.37 14.72 17.32
CA ALA A 1155 63.28 14.28 18.71
C ALA A 1155 64.57 14.57 19.49
N GLU A 1156 64.44 15.36 20.55
CA GLU A 1156 65.58 15.74 21.39
C GLU A 1156 66.20 14.54 22.10
N ASP A 1157 65.37 13.67 22.71
CA ASP A 1157 65.81 12.52 23.49
C ASP A 1157 65.18 11.22 22.99
N THR A 1158 66.02 10.23 22.69
CA THR A 1158 65.54 8.92 22.20
C THR A 1158 66.32 7.75 22.80
N ALA A 1159 65.61 6.68 23.11
CA ALA A 1159 66.18 5.38 23.47
C ALA A 1159 66.41 4.54 22.21
N LEU A 1160 67.61 3.99 22.07
CA LEU A 1160 68.02 3.12 20.97
C LEU A 1160 68.04 1.67 21.44
N VAL A 1161 67.45 0.77 20.65
CA VAL A 1161 67.48 -0.68 20.89
C VAL A 1161 67.82 -1.38 19.61
N GLU A 1162 68.76 -2.32 19.64
CA GLU A 1162 68.99 -3.21 18.49
C GLU A 1162 69.11 -4.67 18.92
N ALA A 1163 68.67 -5.56 18.04
CA ALA A 1163 68.87 -7.00 18.16
C ALA A 1163 69.16 -7.59 16.78
N GLY A 1164 70.14 -8.49 16.70
CA GLY A 1164 70.50 -9.11 15.44
C GLY A 1164 71.30 -10.39 15.59
N ILE A 1165 71.48 -11.08 14.47
CA ILE A 1165 72.27 -12.32 14.38
C ILE A 1165 73.15 -12.23 13.14
N ASP A 1166 74.44 -12.50 13.29
CA ASP A 1166 75.40 -12.65 12.21
C ASP A 1166 75.75 -14.15 12.03
N PHE A 1167 75.65 -14.67 10.80
CA PHE A 1167 75.96 -16.03 10.41
C PHE A 1167 77.30 -16.08 9.67
N THR A 1168 78.22 -16.92 10.13
CA THR A 1168 79.49 -17.18 9.44
C THR A 1168 79.26 -18.29 8.40
N LEU A 1169 79.14 -17.91 7.13
CA LEU A 1169 78.79 -18.83 6.04
C LEU A 1169 80.01 -19.62 5.53
N SER A 1170 81.19 -18.99 5.56
CA SER A 1170 82.50 -19.59 5.27
C SER A 1170 83.60 -18.77 5.95
N GLU A 1171 84.87 -19.17 5.82
CA GLU A 1171 86.03 -18.40 6.32
C GLU A 1171 86.07 -16.96 5.77
N ASN A 1172 85.46 -16.71 4.61
CA ASN A 1172 85.51 -15.44 3.90
C ASN A 1172 84.14 -14.73 3.79
N ALA A 1173 83.03 -15.31 4.26
CA ALA A 1173 81.69 -14.76 4.03
C ALA A 1173 80.81 -14.74 5.29
N THR A 1174 80.17 -13.59 5.55
CA THR A 1174 79.22 -13.40 6.67
C THR A 1174 77.91 -12.78 6.21
N LEU A 1175 76.78 -13.26 6.74
CA LEU A 1175 75.44 -12.70 6.52
C LEU A 1175 74.82 -12.30 7.86
N GLY A 1176 74.39 -11.04 8.00
CA GLY A 1176 73.75 -10.53 9.21
C GLY A 1176 72.34 -10.01 8.98
N VAL A 1177 71.45 -10.23 9.94
CA VAL A 1177 70.11 -9.63 9.96
C VAL A 1177 69.92 -8.89 11.29
N GLN A 1178 69.33 -7.71 11.24
CA GLN A 1178 69.12 -6.85 12.41
C GLN A 1178 67.77 -6.16 12.40
N TYR A 1179 67.19 -6.04 13.58
CA TYR A 1179 66.17 -5.05 13.89
C TYR A 1179 66.78 -3.94 14.76
N GLY A 1180 66.45 -2.70 14.44
CA GLY A 1180 66.77 -1.52 15.24
C GLY A 1180 65.51 -0.71 15.52
N GLY A 1181 65.42 -0.15 16.72
CA GLY A 1181 64.34 0.74 17.14
C GLY A 1181 64.89 1.99 17.83
N GLN A 1182 64.23 3.12 17.61
CA GLN A 1182 64.51 4.39 18.27
C GLN A 1182 63.20 4.98 18.78
N PHE A 1183 63.14 5.32 20.07
CA PHE A 1183 61.89 5.70 20.75
C PHE A 1183 62.09 6.93 21.64
N GLY A 1184 61.39 8.03 21.33
CA GLY A 1184 61.28 9.25 22.14
C GLY A 1184 59.84 9.47 22.60
N SER A 1185 59.55 10.60 23.27
CA SER A 1185 58.18 10.97 23.68
C SER A 1185 57.21 11.06 22.50
N ASP A 1186 57.69 11.74 21.45
CA ASP A 1186 56.91 12.14 20.29
C ASP A 1186 57.49 11.60 18.98
N PHE A 1187 58.40 10.62 19.08
CA PHE A 1187 59.04 10.00 17.93
C PHE A 1187 59.21 8.51 18.12
N THR A 1188 58.90 7.76 17.06
CA THR A 1188 59.18 6.32 17.02
C THR A 1188 59.73 5.96 15.66
N GLN A 1189 60.79 5.15 15.63
CA GLN A 1189 61.39 4.64 14.41
C GLN A 1189 61.71 3.15 14.56
N ASN A 1190 61.46 2.40 13.49
CA ASN A 1190 61.75 0.99 13.36
C ASN A 1190 62.59 0.76 12.10
N ALA A 1191 63.60 -0.08 12.20
CA ALA A 1191 64.52 -0.37 11.10
C ALA A 1191 64.78 -1.88 10.99
N VAL A 1192 64.82 -2.39 9.77
CA VAL A 1192 65.30 -3.75 9.46
C VAL A 1192 66.46 -3.65 8.50
N LYS A 1193 67.57 -4.33 8.82
CA LYS A 1193 68.81 -4.33 8.02
C LYS A 1193 69.23 -5.75 7.70
N ALA A 1194 69.69 -5.97 6.47
CA ALA A 1194 70.33 -7.21 6.05
C ALA A 1194 71.70 -6.89 5.44
N ARG A 1195 72.76 -7.53 5.94
CA ARG A 1195 74.15 -7.22 5.59
C ARG A 1195 74.86 -8.46 5.08
N PHE A 1196 75.57 -8.34 3.97
CA PHE A 1196 76.47 -9.37 3.45
C PHE A 1196 77.88 -8.79 3.37
N SER A 1197 78.89 -9.56 3.78
CA SER A 1197 80.30 -9.17 3.70
C SER A 1197 81.14 -10.33 3.19
N LEU A 1198 82.04 -10.03 2.25
CA LEU A 1198 82.95 -10.97 1.60
C LEU A 1198 84.38 -10.44 1.71
N ASN A 1199 85.27 -11.23 2.30
CA ASN A 1199 86.70 -10.94 2.47
C ASN A 1199 87.50 -11.66 1.37
N PHE A 1200 88.54 -11.00 0.83
CA PHE A 1200 89.37 -11.52 -0.26
C PHE A 1200 90.83 -11.73 0.12
#